data_AF-A0A414WLM9-F1
#
_entry.id   AF-A0A414WLM9-F1
#
_cell.length_a   1.000
_cell.length_b   1.000
_cell.length_c   1.000
_cell.angle_alpha   90.00
_cell.angle_beta   90.00
_cell.angle_gamma   90.00
#
_symmetry.space_group_name_H-M   'P 1'
#
loop_
_entity.id
_entity.type
_entity.pdbx_description
1 polymer ?
#
loop_
_entity_poly.entity_id
_entity_poly.type
_entity_poly.pdbx_seq_one_letter_code
_entity_poly.pdbx_strand_id
1 'polypeptide(L)'
;MTEHHAISRRAFTLGLGLAALSPLASLPETAGLGHPMRAAFAEDTPTSAVNLDKFVIRLRPAGYFRTASVNEDGNFKGNVCHLFNDGTSSKLILEHVGTDTDNRNWYAIRTLLNFEEHKKTGYSIWSVDGDSDKDGKVIHVWSGEHDDKPSRSFAFDRQQNGTYIIRDRTVEKETEKKDIKYLAIEKDGKDQDNNKICHKSKSIPWELELVGYSMDKTNATVSSIDWTTYSSYVDGPCWMSHVDGSKYLDELSIPGTHDSGTCSVDNDTEPQTSLAKCQQDYIPTQLLEGIRYFDIRLGKNDKNGDPGIDHGICYVLKKDGGYMQLSNVIGYFKTFLNEHPSEALIMLVSRGNDEATDESVTTAFANVMGNNSDLFYTSSHVPTLNEVRGKIVLLRRFKLAGDSVDGHTWGLDLTEWDDKIKVHSGKSMCLVQDARGFEATGNTGDKEPYCTKVYAQDHYSCTGSSKIDWVDMALKAATELKRNSVDVPAADGTTAQATERCWFINYTSCTQNNPFTAARVVDEHLYKSSYINNTGVEGTKEDCSKHIGIIASDFVDAALARSIYQRNYNDAQHKQTVSCYLPTRMRMTYGDSLSDASLQDGKTVGEGHFRLVDSSNVLNVAASGHAFAIEYVDVDALGNKTVTGLQGSVPIDIDPRALTPHFEGLEGLKAGEDVRAKITALLDGKLETDACTAQLEFVHDANGAPGTAMAEGETFAAGTYWVRAKGLLGDAAQNYKLANDGAASFTVTASGNAGATDTGDGNGNGTNAGGADKNDKGNKRKGSGEKLAGTGDGSGIAAGLAAAAVATTVAGAAMLANDRENAEDDSE
;
A
#
# COMPACT_ATOMS: atom_id res chain seq x y z
N MET A 1 47.07 -7.39 41.84
CA MET A 1 47.05 -7.00 43.26
C MET A 1 45.62 -6.57 43.59
N THR A 2 45.05 -7.06 44.71
CA THR A 2 43.89 -6.49 45.46
C THR A 2 42.68 -6.04 44.62
N GLU A 3 41.49 -6.67 44.61
CA GLU A 3 40.72 -7.35 45.67
C GLU A 3 40.57 -6.61 47.02
N HIS A 4 39.35 -6.14 47.28
CA HIS A 4 38.52 -6.26 48.51
C HIS A 4 37.17 -5.53 48.22
N HIS A 5 35.97 -6.12 48.39
CA HIS A 5 35.20 -6.36 49.64
C HIS A 5 34.90 -5.06 50.44
N ALA A 6 33.71 -4.80 51.03
CA ALA A 6 32.57 -5.68 51.35
C ALA A 6 31.27 -4.92 51.80
N ILE A 7 30.08 -5.58 51.66
CA ILE A 7 29.04 -5.92 52.69
C ILE A 7 28.71 -4.85 53.79
N SER A 8 27.46 -4.39 54.07
CA SER A 8 26.28 -5.18 54.54
C SER A 8 24.92 -4.42 54.73
N ARG A 9 23.79 -5.14 54.53
CA ARG A 9 22.53 -5.24 55.35
C ARG A 9 21.70 -4.02 55.82
N ARG A 10 20.38 -4.11 55.57
CA ARG A 10 19.38 -4.63 56.55
C ARG A 10 18.13 -5.23 55.86
N ALA A 11 17.44 -6.14 56.55
CA ALA A 11 16.24 -6.85 56.09
C ALA A 11 15.26 -7.06 57.25
N PHE A 12 13.97 -7.32 56.97
CA PHE A 12 13.06 -8.33 57.57
C PHE A 12 11.65 -8.19 56.90
N THR A 13 11.07 -9.18 56.18
CA THR A 13 10.16 -10.29 56.60
C THR A 13 8.87 -9.84 57.33
N LEU A 14 7.63 -10.37 57.15
CA LEU A 14 6.95 -11.55 56.54
C LEU A 14 5.53 -11.06 56.05
N GLY A 15 4.68 -11.78 55.28
CA GLY A 15 4.70 -13.11 54.65
C GLY A 15 3.27 -13.60 54.23
N LEU A 16 3.16 -14.87 53.78
CA LEU A 16 1.92 -15.61 53.35
C LEU A 16 1.27 -15.08 52.04
N GLY A 17 0.82 -15.89 51.06
CA GLY A 17 0.50 -17.32 50.94
C GLY A 17 -0.84 -17.41 50.13
N LEU A 18 -1.06 -18.24 49.11
CA LEU A 18 -0.72 -19.65 48.87
C LEU A 18 -0.39 -19.93 47.39
N ALA A 19 0.13 -21.13 47.11
CA ALA A 19 0.38 -21.65 45.76
C ALA A 19 -0.39 -22.94 45.47
N ALA A 20 -0.58 -23.23 44.18
CA ALA A 20 -0.73 -24.58 43.61
C ALA A 20 -0.45 -24.50 42.10
N LEU A 21 0.19 -25.44 41.40
CA LEU A 21 1.17 -26.48 41.65
C LEU A 21 1.37 -27.10 40.24
N SER A 22 2.61 -27.22 39.77
CA SER A 22 2.97 -27.92 38.51
C SER A 22 2.94 -29.47 38.72
N PRO A 23 3.39 -30.41 37.83
CA PRO A 23 4.69 -30.36 37.12
C PRO A 23 4.93 -31.19 35.81
N LEU A 24 6.12 -30.94 35.22
CA LEU A 24 7.09 -31.88 34.60
C LEU A 24 6.69 -32.92 33.52
N ALA A 25 7.38 -32.82 32.36
CA ALA A 25 8.28 -33.87 31.82
C ALA A 25 9.19 -33.29 30.70
N SER A 26 10.25 -34.00 30.31
CA SER A 26 11.39 -33.46 29.52
C SER A 26 11.91 -34.39 28.40
N LEU A 27 12.11 -33.85 27.18
CA LEU A 27 13.11 -34.20 26.12
C LEU A 27 13.21 -35.68 25.60
N PRO A 28 13.87 -35.99 24.45
CA PRO A 28 14.28 -35.19 23.28
C PRO A 28 13.85 -35.80 21.90
N GLU A 29 14.29 -35.17 20.80
CA GLU A 29 14.55 -35.69 19.42
C GLU A 29 13.58 -36.67 18.73
N THR A 30 13.04 -36.25 17.57
CA THR A 30 13.26 -36.95 16.28
C THR A 30 12.84 -36.07 15.09
N ALA A 31 13.65 -36.04 14.03
CA ALA A 31 13.31 -35.37 12.78
C ALA A 31 12.37 -36.25 11.93
N GLY A 32 11.37 -35.64 11.29
CA GLY A 32 10.43 -36.30 10.38
C GLY A 32 9.95 -35.32 9.30
N LEU A 33 10.14 -35.69 8.03
CA LEU A 33 9.95 -34.81 6.87
C LEU A 33 8.47 -34.50 6.56
N GLY A 34 8.21 -33.23 6.24
CA GLY A 34 7.30 -32.81 5.17
C GLY A 34 5.79 -32.89 5.43
N HIS A 35 5.20 -31.77 5.86
CA HIS A 35 3.79 -31.39 5.62
C HIS A 35 3.70 -29.86 5.45
N PRO A 36 3.20 -29.32 4.32
CA PRO A 36 2.87 -27.91 4.18
C PRO A 36 1.38 -27.68 4.51
N MET A 37 1.06 -27.36 5.77
CA MET A 37 -0.22 -26.73 6.15
C MET A 37 -0.07 -25.93 7.44
N ARG A 38 0.02 -24.60 7.35
CA ARG A 38 -0.29 -23.70 8.46
C ARG A 38 -1.79 -23.41 8.44
N ALA A 39 -2.53 -24.25 9.16
CA ALA A 39 -3.86 -23.89 9.65
C ALA A 39 -3.74 -23.35 11.09
N ALA A 40 -4.75 -22.59 11.51
CA ALA A 40 -4.84 -21.82 12.76
C ALA A 40 -3.94 -20.56 12.78
N PHE A 41 -4.42 -19.37 13.14
CA PHE A 41 -5.69 -19.03 13.81
C PHE A 41 -6.49 -17.94 13.09
N ALA A 42 -7.80 -17.94 13.31
CA ALA A 42 -8.56 -16.70 13.26
C ALA A 42 -8.19 -15.89 14.51
N GLU A 43 -7.61 -14.70 14.32
CA GLU A 43 -7.44 -13.70 15.36
C GLU A 43 -8.00 -12.37 14.85
N ASP A 44 -9.20 -12.01 15.32
CA ASP A 44 -9.71 -10.64 15.31
C ASP A 44 -8.86 -9.81 16.26
N THR A 45 -7.62 -9.50 15.86
CA THR A 45 -6.64 -8.89 16.76
C THR A 45 -5.85 -7.80 16.02
N PRO A 46 -5.83 -6.55 16.54
CA PRO A 46 -5.13 -5.41 15.92
C PRO A 46 -3.59 -5.48 16.08
N THR A 47 -3.04 -6.66 16.31
CA THR A 47 -1.62 -6.92 16.65
C THR A 47 -0.65 -6.72 15.49
N SER A 48 -1.11 -6.74 14.23
CA SER A 48 -0.21 -6.54 13.08
C SER A 48 0.44 -5.15 13.07
N ALA A 49 -0.24 -4.09 13.55
CA ALA A 49 0.36 -2.75 13.55
C ALA A 49 1.52 -2.58 14.55
N VAL A 50 1.59 -3.39 15.62
CA VAL A 50 2.41 -3.19 16.85
C VAL A 50 3.91 -2.98 16.60
N ASN A 51 4.45 -3.36 15.44
CA ASN A 51 5.87 -3.20 15.10
C ASN A 51 6.14 -2.29 13.89
N LEU A 52 5.12 -1.67 13.27
CA LEU A 52 5.31 -0.85 12.07
C LEU A 52 6.15 0.42 12.33
N ASP A 53 6.27 0.83 13.59
CA ASP A 53 7.12 1.93 14.07
C ASP A 53 8.63 1.64 14.01
N LYS A 54 9.00 0.37 13.80
CA LYS A 54 10.40 -0.07 13.71
C LYS A 54 10.96 -0.02 12.28
N PHE A 55 10.10 0.23 11.30
CA PHE A 55 10.43 0.17 9.88
C PHE A 55 10.30 1.54 9.21
N VAL A 56 11.06 1.70 8.11
CA VAL A 56 10.83 2.75 7.12
C VAL A 56 9.93 2.17 6.04
N ILE A 57 8.86 2.89 5.68
CA ILE A 57 7.82 2.42 4.76
C ILE A 57 7.58 3.41 3.62
N ARG A 58 7.01 2.96 2.49
CA ARG A 58 6.32 3.84 1.51
C ARG A 58 4.83 3.49 1.49
N LEU A 59 4.01 4.49 1.15
CA LEU A 59 2.56 4.32 0.96
C LEU A 59 2.15 4.67 -0.47
N ARG A 60 1.44 3.75 -1.12
CA ARG A 60 0.95 3.85 -2.50
C ARG A 60 -0.54 3.53 -2.52
N PRO A 61 -1.44 4.38 -3.03
CA PRO A 61 -2.84 4.00 -3.22
C PRO A 61 -2.91 2.78 -4.14
N ALA A 62 -3.62 1.72 -3.74
CA ALA A 62 -3.63 0.48 -4.52
C ALA A 62 -4.31 0.72 -5.88
N GLY A 63 -3.69 0.23 -6.95
CA GLY A 63 -4.13 0.48 -8.33
C GLY A 63 -3.63 1.80 -8.95
N TYR A 64 -2.74 2.52 -8.27
CA TYR A 64 -2.07 3.72 -8.79
C TYR A 64 -0.59 3.41 -9.05
N PHE A 65 -0.02 3.99 -10.09
CA PHE A 65 1.42 3.85 -10.38
C PHE A 65 2.28 4.74 -9.46
N ARG A 66 1.64 5.59 -8.66
CA ARG A 66 2.27 6.64 -7.86
C ARG A 66 2.07 6.41 -6.38
N THR A 67 3.13 6.58 -5.60
CA THR A 67 3.00 6.95 -4.19
C THR A 67 2.29 8.33 -4.11
N ALA A 68 1.46 8.57 -3.08
CA ALA A 68 0.56 9.74 -3.06
C ALA A 68 1.20 11.00 -2.45
N SER A 69 1.03 12.17 -3.08
CA SER A 69 1.76 13.40 -2.72
C SER A 69 0.95 14.41 -1.88
N VAL A 70 1.69 15.24 -1.14
CA VAL A 70 1.19 16.39 -0.38
C VAL A 70 2.04 17.62 -0.71
N ASN A 71 1.39 18.74 -1.04
CA ASN A 71 1.81 20.09 -0.62
C ASN A 71 0.77 21.14 -1.05
N GLU A 72 0.80 22.29 -0.38
CA GLU A 72 -0.25 23.31 -0.48
C GLU A 72 0.02 24.40 -1.54
N ASP A 73 1.20 24.41 -2.18
CA ASP A 73 1.61 25.42 -3.15
C ASP A 73 1.94 24.86 -4.54
N GLY A 74 1.03 25.04 -5.50
CA GLY A 74 1.33 24.96 -6.94
C GLY A 74 1.23 23.56 -7.59
N ASN A 75 0.49 23.49 -8.70
CA ASN A 75 0.33 22.27 -9.50
C ASN A 75 1.66 21.77 -10.10
N PHE A 76 1.99 20.46 -10.10
CA PHE A 76 2.56 19.76 -11.28
C PHE A 76 2.38 18.22 -11.37
N LYS A 77 2.89 17.68 -12.49
CA LYS A 77 2.68 16.36 -13.09
C LYS A 77 3.84 15.37 -12.82
N GLY A 78 3.58 14.14 -12.37
CA GLY A 78 4.62 13.09 -12.27
C GLY A 78 4.32 11.85 -11.41
N ASN A 79 4.88 10.69 -11.76
CA ASN A 79 4.49 9.38 -11.22
C ASN A 79 4.92 8.96 -9.78
N VAL A 80 5.41 9.84 -8.91
CA VAL A 80 5.84 9.44 -7.54
C VAL A 80 5.57 10.58 -6.53
N CYS A 81 5.30 10.26 -5.26
CA CYS A 81 5.15 11.21 -4.14
C CYS A 81 6.49 11.86 -3.77
N HIS A 82 6.59 13.17 -3.96
CA HIS A 82 7.69 13.98 -3.43
C HIS A 82 7.15 15.36 -3.03
N LEU A 83 7.40 15.79 -1.80
CA LEU A 83 7.02 17.12 -1.30
C LEU A 83 8.13 18.09 -1.73
N PHE A 84 7.87 18.87 -2.78
CA PHE A 84 8.92 19.34 -3.70
C PHE A 84 9.68 20.63 -3.33
N ASN A 85 9.55 21.15 -2.11
CA ASN A 85 10.27 22.37 -1.68
C ASN A 85 11.40 22.15 -0.65
N ASP A 86 11.38 21.05 0.12
CA ASP A 86 12.24 20.92 1.32
C ASP A 86 13.08 19.61 1.39
N GLY A 87 13.47 19.02 0.25
CA GLY A 87 14.36 17.84 0.24
C GLY A 87 13.74 16.53 0.77
N THR A 88 12.41 16.45 0.80
CA THR A 88 11.68 15.31 1.35
C THR A 88 11.65 14.09 0.41
N SER A 89 11.50 12.90 0.99
CA SER A 89 11.44 11.62 0.27
C SER A 89 10.06 10.96 0.37
N SER A 90 9.82 9.92 -0.44
CA SER A 90 8.64 9.05 -0.35
C SER A 90 8.64 8.13 0.88
N LYS A 91 9.74 8.14 1.67
CA LYS A 91 9.97 7.26 2.82
C LYS A 91 9.39 7.86 4.09
N LEU A 92 8.66 7.04 4.83
CA LEU A 92 7.90 7.40 6.01
C LEU A 92 8.34 6.56 7.21
N ILE A 93 8.25 7.14 8.40
CA ILE A 93 8.37 6.46 9.69
C ILE A 93 7.02 6.58 10.38
N LEU A 94 6.58 5.49 11.01
CA LEU A 94 5.48 5.55 11.97
C LEU A 94 6.06 5.74 13.38
N GLU A 95 5.48 6.62 14.16
CA GLU A 95 5.78 6.76 15.59
C GLU A 95 4.54 6.35 16.37
N HIS A 96 4.64 5.35 17.25
CA HIS A 96 3.52 4.95 18.10
C HIS A 96 3.20 6.06 19.11
N VAL A 97 1.96 6.56 19.07
CA VAL A 97 1.49 7.67 19.93
C VAL A 97 0.41 7.23 20.93
N GLY A 98 -0.05 5.98 20.85
CA GLY A 98 -0.96 5.42 21.85
C GLY A 98 -1.76 4.22 21.36
N THR A 99 -2.52 3.64 22.28
CA THR A 99 -3.43 2.52 22.03
C THR A 99 -4.76 2.86 22.69
N ASP A 100 -5.87 2.68 21.97
CA ASP A 100 -7.21 2.96 22.47
C ASP A 100 -7.85 1.78 23.23
N THR A 101 -9.09 1.95 23.70
CA THR A 101 -9.84 0.93 24.45
C THR A 101 -10.21 -0.30 23.63
N ASP A 102 -10.19 -0.21 22.30
CA ASP A 102 -10.39 -1.34 21.38
C ASP A 102 -9.07 -2.08 21.10
N ASN A 103 -7.99 -1.74 21.83
CA ASN A 103 -6.63 -2.23 21.62
C ASN A 103 -6.02 -1.83 20.25
N ARG A 104 -6.56 -0.81 19.58
CA ARG A 104 -6.06 -0.33 18.28
C ARG A 104 -4.95 0.68 18.50
N ASN A 105 -3.86 0.49 17.76
CA ASN A 105 -2.67 1.34 17.84
C ASN A 105 -2.76 2.54 16.89
N TRP A 106 -2.35 3.69 17.40
CA TRP A 106 -2.33 4.97 16.71
C TRP A 106 -0.90 5.43 16.48
N TYR A 107 -0.65 5.98 15.30
CA TYR A 107 0.67 6.38 14.83
C TYR A 107 0.67 7.81 14.29
N ALA A 108 1.71 8.57 14.61
CA ALA A 108 2.08 9.74 13.82
C ALA A 108 2.86 9.30 12.58
N ILE A 109 2.44 9.78 11.40
CA ILE A 109 3.19 9.55 10.15
C ILE A 109 4.21 10.67 10.00
N ARG A 110 5.49 10.33 9.85
CA ARG A 110 6.59 11.28 9.67
C ARG A 110 7.32 11.03 8.36
N THR A 111 7.62 12.08 7.59
CA THR A 111 8.38 12.00 6.34
C THR A 111 9.89 12.09 6.61
N LEU A 112 10.69 11.25 5.95
CA LEU A 112 12.15 11.35 5.95
C LEU A 112 12.67 12.34 4.90
N LEU A 113 13.71 13.10 5.25
CA LEU A 113 14.48 13.89 4.30
C LEU A 113 15.60 13.05 3.64
N ASN A 114 16.03 13.48 2.45
CA ASN A 114 17.25 13.03 1.76
C ASN A 114 17.33 11.52 1.44
N PHE A 115 16.19 10.81 1.52
CA PHE A 115 15.98 9.40 1.12
C PHE A 115 16.76 8.34 1.92
N GLU A 116 17.60 8.75 2.86
CA GLU A 116 18.43 7.83 3.65
C GLU A 116 17.62 7.16 4.77
N GLU A 117 17.62 5.82 4.76
CA GLU A 117 16.86 4.95 5.69
C GLU A 117 17.28 5.02 7.18
N HIS A 118 18.11 5.98 7.60
CA HIS A 118 18.72 6.01 8.93
C HIS A 118 18.86 7.42 9.56
N LYS A 119 18.56 8.50 8.81
CA LYS A 119 18.68 9.87 9.31
C LYS A 119 17.31 10.48 9.60
N LYS A 120 16.93 10.54 10.87
CA LYS A 120 15.88 11.45 11.34
C LYS A 120 16.39 12.89 11.30
N THR A 121 16.26 13.55 10.15
CA THR A 121 16.54 14.99 9.98
C THR A 121 15.24 15.70 9.62
N GLY A 122 14.88 16.76 10.36
CA GLY A 122 13.64 17.53 10.13
C GLY A 122 12.39 16.82 10.66
N TYR A 123 11.67 17.44 11.60
CA TYR A 123 10.46 16.87 12.19
C TYR A 123 9.23 17.08 11.29
N SER A 124 9.12 16.35 10.18
CA SER A 124 8.04 16.51 9.20
C SER A 124 6.83 15.60 9.50
N ILE A 125 5.86 16.07 10.28
CA ILE A 125 4.67 15.30 10.73
C ILE A 125 3.42 15.57 9.88
N TRP A 126 2.69 14.51 9.52
CA TRP A 126 1.43 14.60 8.77
C TRP A 126 0.27 15.04 9.67
N SER A 127 -0.56 15.97 9.19
CA SER A 127 -1.70 16.53 9.92
C SER A 127 -2.84 16.90 8.97
N VAL A 128 -4.09 16.68 9.36
CA VAL A 128 -5.23 17.30 8.65
C VAL A 128 -5.17 18.83 8.78
N ASP A 129 -5.44 19.55 7.68
CA ASP A 129 -5.56 21.01 7.65
C ASP A 129 -6.46 21.57 8.76
N GLY A 130 -5.91 22.52 9.53
CA GLY A 130 -6.61 23.26 10.57
C GLY A 130 -7.21 22.42 11.69
N ASP A 131 -6.77 21.15 11.87
CA ASP A 131 -7.40 20.18 12.79
C ASP A 131 -8.90 19.95 12.49
N SER A 132 -9.28 20.09 11.20
CA SER A 132 -10.67 20.05 10.74
C SER A 132 -11.22 18.62 10.69
N ASP A 133 -12.51 18.44 11.00
CA ASP A 133 -13.24 17.16 10.91
C ASP A 133 -14.07 17.03 9.60
N LYS A 134 -13.72 17.81 8.56
CA LYS A 134 -14.55 18.04 7.37
C LYS A 134 -14.06 17.26 6.16
N ASP A 135 -14.96 16.50 5.56
CA ASP A 135 -14.68 15.68 4.38
C ASP A 135 -13.90 16.42 3.28
N GLY A 136 -12.85 15.77 2.77
CA GLY A 136 -12.01 16.29 1.68
C GLY A 136 -10.90 17.24 2.11
N LYS A 137 -10.71 17.53 3.41
CA LYS A 137 -9.60 18.36 3.89
C LYS A 137 -8.24 17.71 3.62
N VAL A 138 -7.32 18.52 3.09
CA VAL A 138 -5.99 18.11 2.68
C VAL A 138 -5.15 17.71 3.90
N ILE A 139 -4.31 16.70 3.73
CA ILE A 139 -3.24 16.38 4.69
C ILE A 139 -2.04 17.27 4.37
N HIS A 140 -1.47 17.90 5.38
CA HIS A 140 -0.27 18.72 5.30
C HIS A 140 0.87 18.10 6.09
N VAL A 141 2.10 18.46 5.72
CA VAL A 141 3.31 18.08 6.44
C VAL A 141 3.85 19.32 7.16
N TRP A 142 3.85 19.28 8.48
CA TRP A 142 4.27 20.38 9.35
C TRP A 142 5.64 20.10 9.97
N SER A 143 6.39 21.15 10.27
CA SER A 143 7.55 21.05 11.15
C SER A 143 7.10 21.01 12.63
N GLY A 144 7.44 19.95 13.34
CA GLY A 144 7.17 19.83 14.78
C GLY A 144 7.04 18.40 15.30
N GLU A 145 6.96 18.28 16.61
CA GLU A 145 6.63 17.03 17.29
C GLU A 145 5.13 16.77 17.29
N HIS A 146 4.74 15.53 17.58
CA HIS A 146 3.36 15.21 17.92
C HIS A 146 2.96 15.91 19.22
N ASP A 147 1.78 16.53 19.23
CA ASP A 147 1.26 17.40 20.30
C ASP A 147 -0.12 16.91 20.80
N ASP A 148 -0.31 15.59 20.82
CA ASP A 148 -1.54 14.89 21.22
C ASP A 148 -2.80 15.21 20.38
N LYS A 149 -2.68 15.96 19.28
CA LYS A 149 -3.85 16.27 18.43
C LYS A 149 -4.37 15.06 17.64
N PRO A 150 -5.71 14.87 17.57
CA PRO A 150 -6.32 13.81 16.78
C PRO A 150 -5.93 13.85 15.30
N SER A 151 -5.87 15.03 14.66
CA SER A 151 -5.50 15.18 13.23
C SER A 151 -4.11 14.71 12.83
N ARG A 152 -3.26 14.34 13.80
CA ARG A 152 -1.88 13.83 13.60
C ARG A 152 -1.75 12.35 13.97
N SER A 153 -2.87 11.66 14.20
CA SER A 153 -2.91 10.28 14.70
C SER A 153 -3.67 9.41 13.71
N PHE A 154 -3.01 8.38 13.19
CA PHE A 154 -3.56 7.48 12.17
C PHE A 154 -3.47 6.01 12.62
N ALA A 155 -4.51 5.23 12.37
CA ALA A 155 -4.51 3.79 12.64
C ALA A 155 -4.45 2.99 11.33
N PHE A 156 -3.64 1.94 11.31
CA PHE A 156 -3.34 1.14 10.11
C PHE A 156 -4.03 -0.23 10.20
N ASP A 157 -5.18 -0.37 9.54
CA ASP A 157 -5.94 -1.61 9.49
C ASP A 157 -5.51 -2.47 8.29
N ARG A 158 -4.72 -3.51 8.55
CA ARG A 158 -4.30 -4.46 7.50
C ARG A 158 -5.49 -5.25 6.96
N GLN A 159 -5.60 -5.31 5.64
CA GLN A 159 -6.62 -6.03 4.90
C GLN A 159 -6.15 -7.43 4.49
N GLN A 160 -7.08 -8.34 4.21
CA GLN A 160 -6.76 -9.73 3.85
C GLN A 160 -6.03 -9.91 2.51
N ASN A 161 -5.98 -8.87 1.67
CA ASN A 161 -5.24 -8.82 0.40
C ASN A 161 -3.85 -8.18 0.55
N GLY A 162 -3.40 -7.88 1.78
CA GLY A 162 -2.10 -7.28 2.06
C GLY A 162 -2.05 -5.75 1.93
N THR A 163 -3.14 -5.08 1.53
CA THR A 163 -3.25 -3.61 1.58
C THR A 163 -3.67 -3.15 2.98
N TYR A 164 -3.71 -1.83 3.19
CA TYR A 164 -4.10 -1.19 4.44
C TYR A 164 -5.25 -0.20 4.20
N ILE A 165 -6.17 -0.12 5.15
CA ILE A 165 -7.08 1.01 5.31
C ILE A 165 -6.52 1.86 6.44
N ILE A 166 -6.34 3.15 6.20
CA ILE A 166 -5.71 4.07 7.16
C ILE A 166 -6.81 4.99 7.71
N ARG A 167 -7.17 4.81 8.99
CA ARG A 167 -8.15 5.63 9.71
C ARG A 167 -7.49 6.89 10.27
N ASP A 168 -8.25 7.97 10.34
CA ASP A 168 -7.88 9.23 10.96
C ASP A 168 -8.68 9.44 12.26
N ARG A 169 -8.01 9.90 13.31
CA ARG A 169 -8.55 10.09 14.65
C ARG A 169 -9.41 11.36 14.82
N THR A 170 -9.43 12.31 13.87
CA THR A 170 -10.14 13.61 14.00
C THR A 170 -11.58 13.54 14.54
N VAL A 171 -12.29 12.44 14.30
CA VAL A 171 -13.71 12.26 14.65
C VAL A 171 -13.97 11.52 15.97
N GLU A 172 -12.93 11.05 16.69
CA GLU A 172 -13.06 10.39 18.00
C GLU A 172 -13.33 11.38 19.15
N LYS A 173 -14.53 11.96 19.20
CA LYS A 173 -15.06 12.61 20.41
C LYS A 173 -16.18 11.76 21.00
N GLU A 174 -15.98 11.32 22.25
CA GLU A 174 -16.67 10.22 22.95
C GLU A 174 -18.22 10.30 23.07
N THR A 175 -18.89 11.33 22.53
CA THR A 175 -20.29 11.64 22.83
C THR A 175 -21.26 11.64 21.65
N GLU A 176 -20.80 11.59 20.39
CA GLU A 176 -21.68 11.60 19.22
C GLU A 176 -21.17 10.65 18.11
N LYS A 177 -22.07 9.87 17.49
CA LYS A 177 -21.75 9.04 16.32
C LYS A 177 -21.44 9.91 15.10
N LYS A 178 -20.18 10.31 14.94
CA LYS A 178 -19.67 10.93 13.71
C LYS A 178 -19.16 9.88 12.72
N ASP A 179 -19.28 10.18 11.42
CA ASP A 179 -18.77 9.31 10.36
C ASP A 179 -17.24 9.23 10.41
N ILE A 180 -16.70 8.00 10.49
CA ILE A 180 -15.26 7.71 10.50
C ILE A 180 -14.59 8.35 9.27
N LYS A 181 -13.38 8.90 9.46
CA LYS A 181 -12.55 9.49 8.41
C LYS A 181 -11.33 8.61 8.13
N TYR A 182 -10.87 8.65 6.88
CA TYR A 182 -9.81 7.81 6.35
C TYR A 182 -8.85 8.62 5.49
N LEU A 183 -7.58 8.21 5.48
CA LEU A 183 -6.59 8.71 4.53
C LEU A 183 -7.01 8.29 3.10
N ALA A 184 -7.18 9.28 2.23
CA ALA A 184 -7.69 9.11 0.88
C ALA A 184 -7.01 10.10 -0.08
N ILE A 185 -7.46 10.11 -1.33
CA ILE A 185 -7.05 11.06 -2.36
C ILE A 185 -8.23 11.95 -2.76
N GLU A 186 -7.93 13.20 -3.12
CA GLU A 186 -8.93 14.23 -3.43
C GLU A 186 -9.86 13.79 -4.57
N LYS A 187 -9.28 13.36 -5.70
CA LYS A 187 -10.00 12.97 -6.92
C LYS A 187 -10.24 11.46 -6.94
N ASP A 188 -11.51 11.07 -6.93
CA ASP A 188 -11.89 9.66 -6.95
C ASP A 188 -11.49 8.98 -8.28
N GLY A 189 -10.64 7.96 -8.20
CA GLY A 189 -10.52 6.92 -9.23
C GLY A 189 -9.68 7.22 -10.48
N LYS A 190 -8.77 8.20 -10.47
CA LYS A 190 -7.82 8.41 -11.58
C LYS A 190 -6.42 8.72 -11.10
N ASP A 191 -5.48 7.92 -11.55
CA ASP A 191 -4.06 8.21 -11.37
C ASP A 191 -3.69 9.46 -12.17
N GLN A 192 -3.36 10.53 -11.45
CA GLN A 192 -3.18 11.85 -12.01
C GLN A 192 -2.12 12.67 -11.31
N ASP A 193 -1.61 13.57 -12.12
CA ASP A 193 -0.92 14.78 -11.75
C ASP A 193 -1.73 15.59 -10.73
N ASN A 194 -1.09 16.00 -9.64
CA ASN A 194 -1.73 16.76 -8.54
C ASN A 194 -2.86 16.04 -7.81
N ASN A 195 -2.76 14.73 -7.60
CA ASN A 195 -3.59 14.10 -6.57
C ASN A 195 -3.04 14.48 -5.19
N LYS A 196 -3.83 15.24 -4.42
CA LYS A 196 -3.56 15.54 -3.01
C LYS A 196 -4.05 14.40 -2.13
N ILE A 197 -3.29 14.07 -1.08
CA ILE A 197 -3.83 13.30 0.05
C ILE A 197 -4.79 14.20 0.84
N CYS A 198 -5.93 13.64 1.21
CA CYS A 198 -6.92 14.27 2.07
C CYS A 198 -7.55 13.23 3.01
N HIS A 199 -8.30 13.68 4.02
CA HIS A 199 -9.15 12.79 4.79
C HIS A 199 -10.59 12.79 4.25
N LYS A 200 -11.18 11.60 4.04
CA LYS A 200 -12.55 11.43 3.50
C LYS A 200 -13.29 10.34 4.27
N SER A 201 -14.62 10.38 4.23
CA SER A 201 -15.51 9.37 4.81
C SER A 201 -15.52 8.07 3.99
N LYS A 202 -15.08 8.15 2.72
CA LYS A 202 -14.81 7.00 1.87
C LYS A 202 -13.33 6.63 1.99
N SER A 203 -13.05 5.42 2.47
CA SER A 203 -11.71 4.83 2.50
C SER A 203 -11.23 4.40 1.11
N ILE A 204 -9.92 4.35 0.93
CA ILE A 204 -9.26 3.66 -0.19
C ILE A 204 -8.21 2.67 0.33
N PRO A 205 -7.94 1.56 -0.38
CA PRO A 205 -6.83 0.66 -0.06
C PRO A 205 -5.47 1.29 -0.37
N TRP A 206 -4.50 1.06 0.51
CA TRP A 206 -3.11 1.49 0.38
C TRP A 206 -2.18 0.27 0.34
N GLU A 207 -1.35 0.12 -0.70
CA GLU A 207 -0.17 -0.74 -0.65
C GLU A 207 0.89 -0.10 0.27
N LEU A 208 1.44 -0.90 1.18
CA LEU A 208 2.52 -0.55 2.09
C LEU A 208 3.78 -1.31 1.67
N GLU A 209 4.85 -0.57 1.43
CA GLU A 209 6.15 -1.10 1.01
C GLU A 209 7.12 -0.98 2.18
N LEU A 210 7.83 -2.05 2.56
CA LEU A 210 8.91 -1.97 3.54
C LEU A 210 10.23 -1.61 2.83
N VAL A 211 10.75 -0.41 3.11
CA VAL A 211 11.90 0.18 2.38
C VAL A 211 13.08 0.55 3.30
N GLY A 212 12.99 0.14 4.56
CA GLY A 212 14.07 0.18 5.52
C GLY A 212 13.72 -0.73 6.68
N TYR A 213 14.41 -1.86 6.73
CA TYR A 213 14.10 -2.99 7.60
C TYR A 213 14.48 -2.79 9.09
N SER A 214 15.26 -1.76 9.39
CA SER A 214 15.31 -1.20 10.74
C SER A 214 15.66 0.28 10.66
N MET A 215 15.17 1.04 11.64
CA MET A 215 15.64 2.38 11.97
C MET A 215 17.04 2.42 12.59
N ASP A 216 17.57 1.26 13.02
CA ASP A 216 18.93 1.13 13.54
C ASP A 216 19.98 1.34 12.43
N LYS A 217 21.12 1.91 12.80
CA LYS A 217 22.26 2.13 11.88
C LYS A 217 23.00 0.84 11.50
N THR A 218 22.79 -0.24 12.25
CA THR A 218 23.35 -1.56 11.94
C THR A 218 22.48 -2.25 10.90
N ASN A 219 23.07 -2.67 9.78
CA ASN A 219 22.37 -3.44 8.74
C ASN A 219 21.80 -4.73 9.33
N ALA A 220 20.52 -4.73 9.71
CA ALA A 220 19.81 -5.94 10.10
C ALA A 220 19.70 -6.88 8.90
N THR A 221 19.73 -8.18 9.16
CA THR A 221 19.62 -9.22 8.13
C THR A 221 18.21 -9.26 7.54
N VAL A 222 18.07 -9.78 6.32
CA VAL A 222 16.76 -9.86 5.64
C VAL A 222 15.78 -10.76 6.42
N SER A 223 16.29 -11.76 7.13
CA SER A 223 15.57 -12.60 8.10
C SER A 223 14.98 -11.90 9.34
N SER A 224 15.30 -10.63 9.60
CA SER A 224 14.89 -9.93 10.83
C SER A 224 13.43 -9.46 10.87
N ILE A 225 12.67 -9.61 9.77
CA ILE A 225 11.27 -9.15 9.66
C ILE A 225 10.36 -10.25 9.11
N ASP A 226 9.15 -10.33 9.67
CA ASP A 226 7.99 -10.90 8.97
C ASP A 226 7.46 -9.93 7.89
N TRP A 227 8.23 -9.81 6.81
CA TRP A 227 7.88 -8.98 5.66
C TRP A 227 6.61 -9.49 4.95
N THR A 228 6.28 -10.78 5.07
CA THR A 228 5.02 -11.37 4.58
C THR A 228 3.79 -10.90 5.36
N THR A 229 3.95 -10.58 6.64
CA THR A 229 2.88 -9.98 7.46
C THR A 229 2.78 -8.48 7.22
N TYR A 230 3.87 -7.75 6.95
CA TYR A 230 3.82 -6.28 6.91
C TYR A 230 3.82 -5.65 5.51
N SER A 231 4.53 -6.20 4.53
CA SER A 231 4.60 -5.65 3.17
C SER A 231 3.40 -6.09 2.31
N SER A 232 2.99 -5.23 1.38
CA SER A 232 2.09 -5.60 0.27
C SER A 232 2.82 -6.28 -0.90
N TYR A 233 4.16 -6.29 -0.91
CA TYR A 233 4.99 -6.86 -1.97
C TYR A 233 5.56 -8.22 -1.57
N VAL A 234 4.65 -9.18 -1.34
CA VAL A 234 4.92 -10.49 -0.70
C VAL A 234 5.68 -11.53 -1.55
N ASP A 235 6.21 -11.15 -2.72
CA ASP A 235 7.06 -12.00 -3.56
C ASP A 235 8.50 -11.46 -3.69
N GLY A 236 8.74 -10.18 -3.41
CA GLY A 236 10.00 -9.48 -3.77
C GLY A 236 11.29 -10.21 -3.35
N PRO A 237 11.47 -10.64 -2.09
CA PRO A 237 12.62 -11.40 -1.63
C PRO A 237 12.77 -12.82 -2.20
N CYS A 238 11.75 -13.41 -2.82
CA CYS A 238 11.76 -14.83 -3.22
C CYS A 238 11.06 -15.15 -4.56
N TRP A 239 10.91 -14.18 -5.46
CA TRP A 239 10.11 -14.37 -6.68
C TRP A 239 10.67 -15.46 -7.60
N MET A 240 11.99 -15.70 -7.62
CA MET A 240 12.58 -16.77 -8.44
C MET A 240 12.23 -18.17 -7.91
N SER A 241 11.75 -18.32 -6.67
CA SER A 241 11.22 -19.60 -6.16
C SER A 241 9.97 -20.09 -6.92
N HIS A 242 9.18 -19.17 -7.48
CA HIS A 242 7.97 -19.46 -8.26
C HIS A 242 8.26 -19.70 -9.76
N VAL A 243 9.53 -19.62 -10.16
CA VAL A 243 9.99 -19.79 -11.54
C VAL A 243 10.59 -21.17 -11.72
N ASP A 244 10.21 -21.86 -12.81
CA ASP A 244 10.78 -23.15 -13.19
C ASP A 244 12.31 -23.04 -13.32
N GLY A 245 13.01 -23.87 -12.54
CA GLY A 245 14.45 -23.87 -12.46
C GLY A 245 15.18 -24.31 -13.74
N SER A 246 14.47 -24.92 -14.69
CA SER A 246 15.02 -25.29 -16.00
C SER A 246 15.07 -24.12 -16.99
N LYS A 247 14.41 -22.99 -16.70
CA LYS A 247 14.53 -21.77 -17.53
C LYS A 247 15.94 -21.22 -17.46
N TYR A 248 16.43 -20.72 -18.60
CA TYR A 248 17.66 -19.96 -18.67
C TYR A 248 17.46 -18.55 -18.12
N LEU A 249 18.50 -17.94 -17.55
CA LEU A 249 18.38 -16.56 -17.07
C LEU A 249 18.09 -15.57 -18.20
N ASP A 250 18.47 -15.87 -19.46
CA ASP A 250 18.07 -15.09 -20.64
C ASP A 250 16.59 -15.25 -21.04
N GLU A 251 15.85 -16.15 -20.39
CA GLU A 251 14.40 -16.29 -20.57
C GLU A 251 13.62 -15.48 -19.53
N LEU A 252 14.29 -15.01 -18.47
CA LEU A 252 13.65 -14.24 -17.40
C LEU A 252 13.71 -12.75 -17.69
N SER A 253 12.63 -12.05 -17.37
CA SER A 253 12.63 -10.58 -17.30
C SER A 253 13.00 -10.16 -15.89
N ILE A 254 14.10 -9.44 -15.75
CA ILE A 254 14.78 -9.23 -14.48
C ILE A 254 14.83 -7.73 -14.17
N PRO A 255 14.30 -7.28 -13.02
CA PRO A 255 14.49 -5.91 -12.59
C PRO A 255 15.92 -5.72 -12.06
N GLY A 256 16.52 -4.60 -12.46
CA GLY A 256 17.90 -4.25 -12.18
C GLY A 256 18.07 -2.79 -11.80
N THR A 257 19.20 -2.47 -11.17
CA THR A 257 19.58 -1.11 -10.78
C THR A 257 20.86 -0.66 -11.49
N HIS A 258 20.83 0.57 -12.03
CA HIS A 258 22.02 1.28 -12.51
C HIS A 258 22.72 1.96 -11.33
N ASP A 259 24.05 1.89 -11.27
CA ASP A 259 24.90 2.41 -10.18
C ASP A 259 24.33 2.09 -8.78
N SER A 260 24.11 0.80 -8.53
CA SER A 260 23.24 0.27 -7.47
C SER A 260 23.59 0.73 -6.05
N GLY A 261 24.84 1.14 -5.80
CA GLY A 261 25.27 1.63 -4.49
C GLY A 261 24.75 3.03 -4.13
N THR A 262 24.37 3.84 -5.10
CA THR A 262 24.28 5.32 -5.00
C THR A 262 23.06 5.89 -4.26
N CYS A 263 22.54 5.19 -3.25
CA CYS A 263 21.51 5.70 -2.34
C CYS A 263 22.02 6.87 -1.47
N SER A 264 23.23 6.73 -0.94
CA SER A 264 23.92 7.78 -0.19
C SER A 264 25.32 7.97 -0.78
N VAL A 265 25.69 9.23 -0.95
CA VAL A 265 26.88 9.69 -1.67
C VAL A 265 27.53 10.77 -0.82
N ASP A 266 28.85 10.73 -0.71
CA ASP A 266 29.61 11.65 0.13
C ASP A 266 29.52 13.10 -0.40
N ASN A 267 29.39 14.06 0.52
CA ASN A 267 29.14 15.48 0.26
C ASN A 267 27.92 15.78 -0.64
N ASP A 268 26.94 14.87 -0.72
CA ASP A 268 25.75 15.00 -1.58
C ASP A 268 24.45 14.80 -0.78
N THR A 269 23.51 15.73 -0.94
CA THR A 269 22.37 15.92 -0.04
C THR A 269 21.06 15.38 -0.63
N GLU A 270 20.42 16.07 -1.56
CA GLU A 270 19.09 15.74 -2.09
C GLU A 270 19.17 15.11 -3.49
N PRO A 271 18.48 13.99 -3.78
CA PRO A 271 18.41 13.43 -5.13
C PRO A 271 17.88 14.39 -6.20
N GLN A 272 17.14 15.45 -5.85
CA GLN A 272 16.64 16.48 -6.77
C GLN A 272 17.75 17.41 -7.32
N THR A 273 18.88 17.53 -6.62
CA THR A 273 20.02 18.40 -6.97
C THR A 273 21.29 17.62 -7.28
N SER A 274 21.39 16.38 -6.80
CA SER A 274 22.49 15.44 -7.06
C SER A 274 22.76 15.20 -8.55
N LEU A 275 24.01 14.89 -8.89
CA LEU A 275 24.40 14.33 -10.19
C LEU A 275 24.90 12.88 -10.11
N ALA A 276 24.93 12.29 -8.91
CA ALA A 276 25.55 10.99 -8.62
C ALA A 276 24.60 9.97 -7.95
N LYS A 277 23.52 10.43 -7.29
CA LYS A 277 22.48 9.56 -6.75
C LYS A 277 21.60 9.04 -7.88
N CYS A 278 21.73 7.76 -8.18
CA CYS A 278 20.89 7.02 -9.13
C CYS A 278 19.87 6.13 -8.40
N GLN A 279 20.01 5.90 -7.10
CA GLN A 279 19.10 5.04 -6.33
C GLN A 279 18.50 5.75 -5.12
N GLN A 280 17.33 5.29 -4.68
CA GLN A 280 16.70 5.74 -3.44
C GLN A 280 16.94 4.79 -2.25
N ASP A 281 17.36 3.54 -2.50
CA ASP A 281 17.40 2.46 -1.51
C ASP A 281 18.78 1.80 -1.43
N TYR A 282 19.21 1.36 -0.26
CA TYR A 282 20.46 0.62 -0.14
C TYR A 282 20.30 -0.78 -0.75
N ILE A 283 21.40 -1.39 -1.22
CA ILE A 283 21.41 -2.72 -1.87
C ILE A 283 20.61 -3.81 -1.10
N PRO A 284 20.67 -3.92 0.25
CA PRO A 284 19.83 -4.88 0.98
C PRO A 284 18.32 -4.64 0.82
N THR A 285 17.89 -3.38 0.70
CA THR A 285 16.49 -3.02 0.44
C THR A 285 16.09 -3.35 -1.00
N GLN A 286 16.94 -3.03 -1.99
CA GLN A 286 16.73 -3.40 -3.40
C GLN A 286 16.51 -4.92 -3.58
N LEU A 287 17.26 -5.75 -2.83
CA LEU A 287 17.09 -7.21 -2.83
C LEU A 287 15.68 -7.63 -2.34
N LEU A 288 15.13 -6.94 -1.33
CA LEU A 288 13.77 -7.16 -0.82
C LEU A 288 12.68 -6.71 -1.81
N GLU A 289 12.92 -5.62 -2.56
CA GLU A 289 12.00 -5.12 -3.59
C GLU A 289 11.90 -6.06 -4.81
N GLY A 290 12.89 -6.95 -4.98
CA GLY A 290 12.95 -7.96 -6.04
C GLY A 290 14.03 -7.75 -7.08
N ILE A 291 14.93 -6.77 -6.89
CA ILE A 291 16.07 -6.53 -7.77
C ILE A 291 17.00 -7.74 -7.76
N ARG A 292 17.41 -8.19 -8.96
CA ARG A 292 18.34 -9.32 -9.14
C ARG A 292 19.49 -9.00 -10.10
N TYR A 293 19.48 -7.85 -10.77
CA TYR A 293 20.62 -7.34 -11.55
C TYR A 293 21.19 -6.08 -10.90
N PHE A 294 22.49 -6.05 -10.64
CA PHE A 294 23.17 -4.95 -9.96
C PHE A 294 24.37 -4.47 -10.77
N ASP A 295 24.37 -3.19 -11.15
CA ASP A 295 25.52 -2.50 -11.72
C ASP A 295 26.37 -1.91 -10.57
N ILE A 296 27.59 -2.41 -10.42
CA ILE A 296 28.50 -2.07 -9.34
C ILE A 296 29.77 -1.47 -9.93
N ARG A 297 30.03 -0.20 -9.64
CA ARG A 297 31.25 0.49 -10.06
C ARG A 297 32.26 0.52 -8.93
N LEU A 298 33.52 0.24 -9.29
CA LEU A 298 34.63 0.17 -8.35
C LEU A 298 35.57 1.36 -8.53
N GLY A 299 35.73 2.09 -7.45
CA GLY A 299 36.74 3.12 -7.26
C GLY A 299 37.93 2.60 -6.47
N LYS A 300 38.72 3.54 -5.95
CA LYS A 300 39.99 3.31 -5.27
C LYS A 300 39.96 2.20 -4.20
N ASN A 301 41.00 1.37 -4.18
CA ASN A 301 41.24 0.41 -3.10
C ASN A 301 41.54 1.10 -1.75
N ASP A 302 41.03 0.50 -0.67
CA ASP A 302 41.45 0.82 0.69
C ASP A 302 42.85 0.27 1.01
N LYS A 303 43.32 0.50 2.24
CA LYS A 303 44.64 0.05 2.72
C LYS A 303 44.84 -1.49 2.74
N ASN A 304 43.77 -2.27 2.63
CA ASN A 304 43.76 -3.72 2.62
C ASN A 304 43.60 -4.30 1.19
N GLY A 305 43.38 -3.44 0.19
CA GLY A 305 43.15 -3.85 -1.19
C GLY A 305 41.68 -4.12 -1.53
N ASP A 306 40.72 -3.74 -0.68
CA ASP A 306 39.28 -3.84 -0.97
C ASP A 306 38.82 -2.55 -1.70
N PRO A 307 38.22 -2.64 -2.91
CA PRO A 307 37.79 -1.46 -3.67
C PRO A 307 36.58 -0.75 -3.06
N GLY A 308 36.64 0.58 -2.97
CA GLY A 308 35.47 1.41 -2.69
C GLY A 308 34.44 1.36 -3.81
N ILE A 309 33.18 1.67 -3.49
CA ILE A 309 32.10 1.87 -4.46
C ILE A 309 31.98 3.37 -4.76
N ASP A 310 31.84 3.73 -6.04
CA ASP A 310 31.85 5.10 -6.53
C ASP A 310 30.79 5.36 -7.63
N HIS A 311 30.60 6.64 -7.94
CA HIS A 311 30.00 7.13 -9.17
C HIS A 311 30.89 8.27 -9.68
N GLY A 312 31.89 7.93 -10.50
CA GLY A 312 32.93 8.88 -10.88
C GLY A 312 33.65 9.43 -9.63
N ILE A 313 33.84 10.74 -9.55
CA ILE A 313 34.56 11.36 -8.41
C ILE A 313 33.80 11.26 -7.06
N CYS A 314 32.57 10.76 -7.05
CA CYS A 314 31.71 10.72 -5.88
C CYS A 314 31.76 9.34 -5.20
N TYR A 315 32.15 9.30 -3.93
CA TYR A 315 32.23 8.07 -3.14
C TYR A 315 30.88 7.69 -2.52
N VAL A 316 30.55 6.39 -2.50
CA VAL A 316 29.28 5.88 -1.97
C VAL A 316 29.38 5.53 -0.48
N LEU A 317 28.33 5.84 0.27
CA LEU A 317 28.21 5.54 1.71
C LEU A 317 27.26 4.37 1.97
N LYS A 318 27.48 3.67 3.09
CA LYS A 318 26.55 2.71 3.69
C LYS A 318 25.60 3.40 4.66
N LYS A 319 24.58 2.66 5.10
CA LYS A 319 23.59 3.06 6.11
C LYS A 319 24.17 3.44 7.49
N ASP A 320 25.41 3.08 7.80
CA ASP A 320 26.13 3.54 9.01
C ASP A 320 26.84 4.89 8.84
N GLY A 321 26.91 5.41 7.60
CA GLY A 321 27.63 6.62 7.21
C GLY A 321 29.10 6.39 6.82
N GLY A 322 29.59 5.14 6.85
CA GLY A 322 30.94 4.79 6.37
C GLY A 322 30.97 4.45 4.88
N TYR A 323 32.11 4.69 4.22
CA TYR A 323 32.29 4.33 2.80
C TYR A 323 31.96 2.86 2.52
N MET A 324 31.23 2.63 1.44
CA MET A 324 30.90 1.29 0.95
C MET A 324 32.07 0.72 0.16
N GLN A 325 32.37 -0.56 0.40
CA GLN A 325 33.40 -1.30 -0.34
C GLN A 325 32.83 -2.59 -0.93
N LEU A 326 33.54 -3.18 -1.89
CA LEU A 326 33.17 -4.43 -2.57
C LEU A 326 32.86 -5.55 -1.57
N SER A 327 33.68 -5.75 -0.53
CA SER A 327 33.41 -6.75 0.51
C SER A 327 32.04 -6.58 1.19
N ASN A 328 31.52 -5.36 1.28
CA ASN A 328 30.22 -5.08 1.89
C ASN A 328 29.08 -5.47 0.93
N VAL A 329 29.21 -5.17 -0.36
CA VAL A 329 28.26 -5.60 -1.41
C VAL A 329 28.16 -7.13 -1.45
N ILE A 330 29.31 -7.82 -1.47
CA ILE A 330 29.35 -9.29 -1.44
C ILE A 330 28.78 -9.84 -0.11
N GLY A 331 29.00 -9.15 1.01
CA GLY A 331 28.39 -9.49 2.29
C GLY A 331 26.85 -9.43 2.25
N TYR A 332 26.27 -8.40 1.62
CA TYR A 332 24.82 -8.29 1.43
C TYR A 332 24.28 -9.41 0.54
N PHE A 333 24.90 -9.64 -0.62
CA PHE A 333 24.52 -10.69 -1.56
C PHE A 333 24.60 -12.09 -0.94
N LYS A 334 25.68 -12.40 -0.22
CA LYS A 334 25.86 -13.68 0.49
C LYS A 334 24.83 -13.87 1.59
N THR A 335 24.51 -12.82 2.35
CA THR A 335 23.47 -12.88 3.40
C THR A 335 22.11 -13.19 2.79
N PHE A 336 21.72 -12.43 1.76
CA PHE A 336 20.46 -12.62 1.05
C PHE A 336 20.34 -14.01 0.41
N LEU A 337 21.37 -14.49 -0.30
CA LEU A 337 21.35 -15.80 -0.96
C LEU A 337 21.35 -16.97 0.04
N ASN A 338 21.90 -16.80 1.25
CA ASN A 338 21.78 -17.81 2.31
C ASN A 338 20.36 -17.89 2.90
N GLU A 339 19.65 -16.76 2.98
CA GLU A 339 18.29 -16.67 3.53
C GLU A 339 17.22 -17.01 2.46
N HIS A 340 17.52 -16.72 1.20
CA HIS A 340 16.69 -17.01 0.03
C HIS A 340 17.47 -17.84 -1.01
N PRO A 341 17.80 -19.12 -0.71
CA PRO A 341 18.61 -19.97 -1.60
C PRO A 341 17.89 -20.37 -2.90
N SER A 342 16.63 -19.96 -3.09
CA SER A 342 15.94 -20.05 -4.38
C SER A 342 16.42 -19.03 -5.40
N GLU A 343 16.98 -17.91 -4.95
CA GLU A 343 17.29 -16.77 -5.81
C GLU A 343 18.68 -16.87 -6.44
N ALA A 344 18.89 -16.13 -7.51
CA ALA A 344 20.18 -15.95 -8.16
C ALA A 344 20.39 -14.45 -8.42
N LEU A 345 21.60 -13.96 -8.24
CA LEU A 345 21.95 -12.56 -8.48
C LEU A 345 22.82 -12.45 -9.74
N ILE A 346 22.69 -11.35 -10.47
CA ILE A 346 23.57 -10.97 -11.57
C ILE A 346 24.30 -9.70 -11.14
N MET A 347 25.62 -9.76 -11.11
CA MET A 347 26.47 -8.64 -10.74
C MET A 347 27.29 -8.23 -11.95
N LEU A 348 26.96 -7.07 -12.53
CA LEU A 348 27.80 -6.43 -13.52
C LEU A 348 28.78 -5.50 -12.81
N VAL A 349 30.07 -5.65 -13.12
CA VAL A 349 31.14 -4.92 -12.44
C VAL A 349 32.02 -4.14 -13.40
N SER A 350 32.16 -2.85 -13.14
CA SER A 350 32.98 -1.91 -13.91
C SER A 350 33.95 -1.14 -13.01
N ARG A 351 34.90 -0.43 -13.64
CA ARG A 351 35.72 0.59 -12.97
C ARG A 351 34.95 1.91 -13.06
N GLY A 352 34.77 2.62 -11.93
CA GLY A 352 33.93 3.82 -11.88
C GLY A 352 34.67 5.09 -12.29
N ASN A 353 35.76 5.41 -11.61
CA ASN A 353 36.50 6.66 -11.77
C ASN A 353 37.97 6.52 -12.21
N ASP A 354 38.34 5.32 -12.67
CA ASP A 354 39.71 4.93 -13.03
C ASP A 354 40.78 5.00 -11.91
N GLU A 355 40.46 5.39 -10.66
CA GLU A 355 41.41 5.29 -9.53
C GLU A 355 41.74 3.82 -9.17
N ALA A 356 40.82 2.91 -9.43
CA ALA A 356 41.11 1.47 -9.45
C ALA A 356 41.82 1.10 -10.76
N THR A 357 42.86 0.28 -10.70
CA THR A 357 43.52 -0.26 -11.89
C THR A 357 42.93 -1.63 -12.26
N ASP A 358 43.10 -2.04 -13.52
CA ASP A 358 42.70 -3.39 -13.96
C ASP A 358 43.36 -4.49 -13.09
N GLU A 359 44.60 -4.29 -12.65
CA GLU A 359 45.33 -5.18 -11.74
C GLU A 359 44.79 -5.15 -10.30
N SER A 360 44.44 -3.97 -9.77
CA SER A 360 43.91 -3.86 -8.40
C SER A 360 42.51 -4.46 -8.28
N VAL A 361 41.67 -4.29 -9.31
CA VAL A 361 40.35 -4.91 -9.41
C VAL A 361 40.46 -6.42 -9.62
N THR A 362 41.36 -6.88 -10.52
CA THR A 362 41.61 -8.32 -10.71
C THR A 362 42.04 -8.97 -9.40
N THR A 363 43.00 -8.38 -8.67
CA THR A 363 43.47 -8.92 -7.39
C THR A 363 42.39 -8.91 -6.31
N ALA A 364 41.59 -7.84 -6.23
CA ALA A 364 40.45 -7.78 -5.31
C ALA A 364 39.42 -8.90 -5.57
N PHE A 365 39.04 -9.11 -6.84
CA PHE A 365 38.11 -10.18 -7.19
C PHE A 365 38.68 -11.58 -7.00
N ALA A 366 39.96 -11.81 -7.30
CA ALA A 366 40.60 -13.10 -6.99
C ALA A 366 40.53 -13.41 -5.48
N ASN A 367 40.74 -12.42 -4.62
CA ASN A 367 40.59 -12.58 -3.18
C ASN A 367 39.13 -12.83 -2.78
N VAL A 368 38.16 -12.11 -3.37
CA VAL A 368 36.73 -12.30 -3.10
C VAL A 368 36.25 -13.69 -3.53
N MET A 369 36.62 -14.15 -4.73
CA MET A 369 36.23 -15.46 -5.27
C MET A 369 36.93 -16.59 -4.52
N GLY A 370 38.23 -16.48 -4.24
CA GLY A 370 38.98 -17.48 -3.46
C GLY A 370 38.43 -17.68 -2.04
N ASN A 371 37.91 -16.62 -1.40
CA ASN A 371 37.23 -16.71 -0.11
C ASN A 371 35.76 -17.17 -0.18
N ASN A 372 35.20 -17.33 -1.38
CA ASN A 372 33.79 -17.66 -1.61
C ASN A 372 33.62 -18.53 -2.87
N SER A 373 34.39 -19.62 -2.97
CA SER A 373 34.54 -20.43 -4.21
C SER A 373 33.24 -20.85 -4.87
N ASP A 374 32.22 -21.17 -4.07
CA ASP A 374 30.96 -21.73 -4.55
C ASP A 374 29.87 -20.66 -4.78
N LEU A 375 30.15 -19.41 -4.37
CA LEU A 375 29.20 -18.28 -4.43
C LEU A 375 29.08 -17.69 -5.84
N PHE A 376 30.13 -17.80 -6.67
CA PHE A 376 30.16 -17.17 -7.99
C PHE A 376 29.96 -18.18 -9.11
N TYR A 377 29.13 -17.81 -10.08
CA TYR A 377 29.08 -18.43 -11.39
C TYR A 377 29.90 -17.57 -12.36
N THR A 378 30.99 -18.15 -12.86
CA THR A 378 32.04 -17.46 -13.62
C THR A 378 32.27 -18.04 -15.02
N SER A 379 31.32 -18.83 -15.52
CA SER A 379 31.30 -19.31 -16.90
C SER A 379 30.79 -18.22 -17.86
N SER A 380 31.10 -18.36 -19.16
CA SER A 380 30.55 -17.51 -20.23
C SER A 380 29.26 -18.06 -20.84
N HIS A 381 28.85 -19.29 -20.51
CA HIS A 381 27.54 -19.84 -20.84
C HIS A 381 26.44 -19.14 -20.04
N VAL A 382 25.29 -18.83 -20.65
CA VAL A 382 24.09 -18.39 -19.91
C VAL A 382 23.55 -19.57 -19.10
N PRO A 383 23.49 -19.50 -17.76
CA PRO A 383 23.02 -20.62 -16.95
C PRO A 383 21.50 -20.77 -16.95
N THR A 384 21.04 -22.00 -16.69
CA THR A 384 19.71 -22.25 -16.14
C THR A 384 19.61 -21.75 -14.71
N LEU A 385 18.42 -21.34 -14.27
CA LEU A 385 18.19 -20.84 -12.92
C LEU A 385 18.68 -21.85 -11.86
N ASN A 386 18.44 -23.15 -12.05
CA ASN A 386 18.91 -24.22 -11.15
C ASN A 386 20.44 -24.31 -10.99
N GLU A 387 21.24 -23.93 -11.98
CA GLU A 387 22.71 -23.95 -11.87
C GLU A 387 23.24 -22.83 -10.97
N VAL A 388 22.43 -21.77 -10.76
CA VAL A 388 22.83 -20.52 -10.10
C VAL A 388 21.93 -20.06 -8.95
N ARG A 389 20.94 -20.87 -8.55
CA ARG A 389 20.26 -20.70 -7.25
C ARG A 389 21.31 -20.70 -6.13
N GLY A 390 21.27 -19.69 -5.25
CA GLY A 390 22.26 -19.45 -4.21
C GLY A 390 23.57 -18.79 -4.69
N LYS A 391 23.67 -18.33 -5.96
CA LYS A 391 24.92 -17.81 -6.54
C LYS A 391 24.78 -16.41 -7.18
N ILE A 392 25.94 -15.81 -7.45
CA ILE A 392 26.15 -14.55 -8.16
C ILE A 392 26.75 -14.86 -9.54
N VAL A 393 26.01 -14.56 -10.61
CA VAL A 393 26.51 -14.57 -12.00
C VAL A 393 27.33 -13.31 -12.24
N LEU A 394 28.60 -13.46 -12.61
CA LEU A 394 29.53 -12.35 -12.81
C LEU A 394 29.56 -11.90 -14.28
N LEU A 395 29.29 -10.60 -14.51
CA LEU A 395 29.49 -9.91 -15.78
C LEU A 395 30.58 -8.84 -15.61
N ARG A 396 31.59 -8.78 -16.49
CA ARG A 396 32.87 -8.11 -16.21
C ARG A 396 33.24 -7.03 -17.24
N ARG A 397 33.34 -5.76 -16.84
CA ARG A 397 33.69 -4.59 -17.69
C ARG A 397 35.06 -3.95 -17.38
N PHE A 398 36.01 -4.71 -16.83
CA PHE A 398 37.41 -4.28 -16.63
C PHE A 398 38.36 -5.19 -17.43
N LYS A 399 39.68 -4.98 -17.44
CA LYS A 399 40.64 -5.95 -18.04
C LYS A 399 41.28 -6.83 -16.98
N LEU A 400 41.67 -8.05 -17.36
CA LEU A 400 42.45 -8.93 -16.49
C LEU A 400 43.92 -8.53 -16.53
N ALA A 401 44.54 -8.30 -15.38
CA ALA A 401 45.95 -7.91 -15.27
C ALA A 401 46.58 -8.33 -13.92
N GLY A 402 47.91 -8.44 -13.90
CA GLY A 402 48.70 -8.85 -12.73
C GLY A 402 48.75 -10.37 -12.51
N ASP A 403 49.41 -10.78 -11.42
CA ASP A 403 49.71 -12.20 -11.14
C ASP A 403 48.46 -13.03 -10.75
N SER A 404 47.34 -12.38 -10.44
CA SER A 404 46.10 -13.04 -9.96
C SER A 404 45.25 -13.67 -11.07
N VAL A 405 45.58 -13.44 -12.35
CA VAL A 405 44.75 -13.79 -13.52
C VAL A 405 44.52 -15.31 -13.66
N ASP A 406 45.59 -16.11 -13.56
CA ASP A 406 45.55 -17.55 -13.86
C ASP A 406 44.85 -18.39 -12.78
N GLY A 407 44.47 -17.78 -11.64
CA GLY A 407 43.87 -18.48 -10.51
C GLY A 407 42.37 -18.77 -10.62
N HIS A 408 41.65 -18.12 -11.54
CA HIS A 408 40.18 -18.15 -11.59
C HIS A 408 39.63 -18.10 -13.03
N THR A 409 38.37 -18.51 -13.18
CA THR A 409 37.49 -18.12 -14.29
C THR A 409 36.78 -16.82 -13.93
N TRP A 410 36.51 -15.96 -14.92
CA TRP A 410 36.24 -14.53 -14.70
C TRP A 410 34.85 -14.04 -15.12
N GLY A 411 33.88 -14.93 -15.28
CA GLY A 411 32.54 -14.57 -15.74
C GLY A 411 32.49 -14.22 -17.23
N LEU A 412 31.40 -13.58 -17.64
CA LEU A 412 31.25 -13.14 -19.03
C LEU A 412 31.98 -11.82 -19.25
N ASP A 413 32.93 -11.83 -20.18
CA ASP A 413 33.73 -10.64 -20.54
C ASP A 413 32.91 -9.65 -21.36
N LEU A 414 32.79 -8.42 -20.86
CA LEU A 414 32.13 -7.28 -21.46
C LEU A 414 33.06 -6.04 -21.54
N THR A 415 34.38 -6.25 -21.56
CA THR A 415 35.40 -5.17 -21.60
C THR A 415 35.16 -4.17 -22.75
N GLU A 416 34.65 -4.63 -23.89
CA GLU A 416 34.40 -3.80 -25.07
C GLU A 416 33.07 -3.02 -25.04
N TRP A 417 32.32 -3.04 -23.93
CA TRP A 417 31.00 -2.42 -23.79
C TRP A 417 31.00 -0.95 -24.21
N ASP A 418 31.81 -0.12 -23.56
CA ASP A 418 31.82 1.33 -23.78
C ASP A 418 32.24 1.71 -25.20
N ASP A 419 33.27 1.06 -25.74
CA ASP A 419 33.73 1.29 -27.11
C ASP A 419 32.66 0.90 -28.13
N LYS A 420 31.97 -0.24 -27.94
CA LYS A 420 30.88 -0.70 -28.83
C LYS A 420 29.66 0.21 -28.75
N ILE A 421 29.20 0.57 -27.55
CA ILE A 421 28.08 1.52 -27.36
C ILE A 421 28.39 2.87 -27.99
N LYS A 422 29.62 3.37 -27.83
CA LYS A 422 30.07 4.67 -28.37
C LYS A 422 30.11 4.73 -29.90
N VAL A 423 30.44 3.63 -30.59
CA VAL A 423 30.43 3.57 -32.07
C VAL A 423 29.08 3.13 -32.66
N HIS A 424 28.17 2.60 -31.84
CA HIS A 424 26.87 2.10 -32.29
C HIS A 424 25.92 3.23 -32.71
N SER A 425 25.83 3.45 -34.01
CA SER A 425 25.01 4.51 -34.61
C SER A 425 23.65 3.98 -35.08
N GLY A 426 22.67 3.96 -34.18
CA GLY A 426 21.27 3.69 -34.54
C GLY A 426 20.38 3.39 -33.35
N LYS A 427 19.07 3.62 -33.51
CA LYS A 427 18.03 3.18 -32.55
C LYS A 427 17.77 1.68 -32.74
N SER A 428 18.74 0.87 -32.34
CA SER A 428 18.67 -0.60 -32.25
C SER A 428 19.50 -1.07 -31.06
N MET A 429 19.28 -2.31 -30.59
CA MET A 429 20.17 -2.92 -29.59
C MET A 429 21.59 -3.05 -30.17
N CYS A 430 22.60 -2.71 -29.36
CA CYS A 430 24.01 -2.91 -29.70
C CYS A 430 24.43 -4.34 -29.34
N LEU A 431 25.07 -5.06 -30.26
CA LEU A 431 25.71 -6.35 -29.95
C LEU A 431 27.06 -6.09 -29.26
N VAL A 432 27.08 -6.18 -27.93
CA VAL A 432 28.28 -5.95 -27.11
C VAL A 432 29.20 -7.16 -27.07
N GLN A 433 28.65 -8.38 -27.07
CA GLN A 433 29.46 -9.61 -27.00
C GLN A 433 28.81 -10.76 -27.78
N ASP A 434 29.64 -11.62 -28.38
CA ASP A 434 29.27 -12.88 -29.05
C ASP A 434 30.30 -13.95 -28.65
N ALA A 435 30.16 -14.46 -27.43
CA ALA A 435 31.03 -15.47 -26.85
C ALA A 435 30.56 -16.86 -27.26
N ARG A 436 31.47 -17.68 -27.80
CA ARG A 436 31.18 -19.05 -28.23
C ARG A 436 32.29 -19.99 -27.80
N GLY A 437 31.93 -21.22 -27.45
CA GLY A 437 32.91 -22.20 -27.01
C GLY A 437 32.29 -23.54 -26.63
N PHE A 438 33.05 -24.33 -25.89
CA PHE A 438 32.65 -25.65 -25.41
C PHE A 438 32.94 -25.78 -23.91
N GLU A 439 31.91 -26.02 -23.11
CA GLU A 439 32.01 -26.17 -21.66
C GLU A 439 31.50 -27.55 -21.22
N ALA A 440 32.02 -28.08 -20.12
CA ALA A 440 31.66 -29.41 -19.64
C ALA A 440 30.28 -29.37 -18.96
N THR A 441 29.35 -30.22 -19.38
CA THR A 441 28.01 -30.32 -18.78
C THR A 441 27.91 -31.50 -17.81
N GLY A 442 27.48 -31.21 -16.59
CA GLY A 442 27.31 -32.20 -15.53
C GLY A 442 28.60 -32.98 -15.17
N ASN A 443 28.42 -34.22 -14.71
CA ASN A 443 29.50 -35.05 -14.17
C ASN A 443 30.14 -36.01 -15.20
N THR A 444 29.71 -36.03 -16.46
CA THR A 444 30.24 -36.97 -17.46
C THR A 444 31.54 -36.48 -18.10
N GLY A 445 31.80 -35.16 -18.07
CA GLY A 445 32.97 -34.54 -18.68
C GLY A 445 32.85 -34.31 -20.19
N ASP A 446 31.70 -34.66 -20.78
CA ASP A 446 31.35 -34.29 -22.15
C ASP A 446 31.24 -32.76 -22.26
N LYS A 447 31.71 -32.19 -23.38
CA LYS A 447 31.64 -30.74 -23.59
C LYS A 447 30.54 -30.39 -24.58
N GLU A 448 29.58 -29.58 -24.15
CA GLU A 448 28.54 -29.04 -25.01
C GLU A 448 28.92 -27.67 -25.58
N PRO A 449 28.52 -27.38 -26.84
CA PRO A 449 28.75 -26.08 -27.45
C PRO A 449 27.80 -25.04 -26.86
N TYR A 450 28.30 -23.81 -26.65
CA TYR A 450 27.47 -22.67 -26.28
C TYR A 450 27.69 -21.47 -27.20
N CYS A 451 26.66 -20.62 -27.29
CA CYS A 451 26.72 -19.29 -27.87
C CYS A 451 25.97 -18.32 -26.96
N THR A 452 26.71 -17.42 -26.33
CA THR A 452 26.19 -16.36 -25.45
C THR A 452 26.41 -15.02 -26.12
N LYS A 453 25.31 -14.31 -26.38
CA LYS A 453 25.33 -12.94 -26.89
C LYS A 453 24.89 -11.96 -25.81
N VAL A 454 25.41 -10.74 -25.87
CA VAL A 454 24.92 -9.62 -25.06
C VAL A 454 24.48 -8.50 -25.98
N TYR A 455 23.19 -8.16 -25.87
CA TYR A 455 22.55 -7.06 -26.54
C TYR A 455 22.24 -5.98 -25.52
N ALA A 456 22.78 -4.78 -25.72
CA ALA A 456 22.62 -3.66 -24.79
C ALA A 456 21.99 -2.42 -25.45
N GLN A 457 21.11 -1.76 -24.72
CA GLN A 457 20.72 -0.38 -24.94
C GLN A 457 21.27 0.45 -23.79
N ASP A 458 22.30 1.24 -24.07
CA ASP A 458 22.98 2.08 -23.07
C ASP A 458 23.25 3.50 -23.63
N HIS A 459 22.22 4.06 -24.26
CA HIS A 459 22.25 5.47 -24.70
C HIS A 459 21.85 6.35 -23.52
N TYR A 460 22.80 6.65 -22.63
CA TYR A 460 22.59 7.45 -21.42
C TYR A 460 22.76 8.97 -21.63
N SER A 461 23.49 9.40 -22.67
CA SER A 461 23.75 10.82 -22.94
C SER A 461 22.56 11.53 -23.62
N CYS A 462 21.39 11.48 -22.98
CA CYS A 462 20.13 12.06 -23.43
C CYS A 462 19.28 12.57 -22.24
N THR A 463 18.15 13.21 -22.54
CA THR A 463 17.12 13.53 -21.52
C THR A 463 16.16 12.35 -21.36
N GLY A 464 15.48 12.22 -20.20
CA GLY A 464 14.47 11.19 -19.98
C GLY A 464 13.38 11.16 -21.08
N SER A 465 12.91 12.32 -21.55
CA SER A 465 11.96 12.39 -22.66
C SER A 465 12.53 11.86 -23.99
N SER A 466 13.84 12.05 -24.23
CA SER A 466 14.53 11.52 -25.41
C SER A 466 14.90 10.04 -25.28
N LYS A 467 14.96 9.53 -24.05
CA LYS A 467 15.28 8.13 -23.72
C LYS A 467 14.13 7.18 -24.05
N ILE A 468 12.88 7.63 -23.94
CA ILE A 468 11.65 6.86 -24.21
C ILE A 468 11.74 6.02 -25.50
N ASP A 469 12.07 6.65 -26.64
CA ASP A 469 12.21 5.96 -27.93
C ASP A 469 13.22 4.79 -27.91
N TRP A 470 14.27 4.90 -27.09
CA TRP A 470 15.29 3.87 -26.96
C TRP A 470 14.82 2.72 -26.07
N VAL A 471 14.12 3.04 -24.97
CA VAL A 471 13.55 2.07 -24.05
C VAL A 471 12.46 1.26 -24.74
N ASP A 472 11.53 1.90 -25.46
CA ASP A 472 10.48 1.22 -26.23
C ASP A 472 11.04 0.34 -27.36
N MET A 473 12.10 0.81 -28.03
CA MET A 473 12.83 0.01 -29.02
C MET A 473 13.43 -1.25 -28.39
N ALA A 474 14.08 -1.11 -27.22
CA ALA A 474 14.72 -2.21 -26.53
C ALA A 474 13.71 -3.23 -25.96
N LEU A 475 12.61 -2.75 -25.36
CA LEU A 475 11.47 -3.57 -24.95
C LEU A 475 10.94 -4.38 -26.13
N LYS A 476 10.63 -3.70 -27.24
CA LYS A 476 10.16 -4.36 -28.47
C LYS A 476 11.17 -5.41 -28.97
N ALA A 477 12.44 -5.06 -29.06
CA ALA A 477 13.49 -5.96 -29.55
C ALA A 477 13.65 -7.22 -28.68
N ALA A 478 13.50 -7.11 -27.36
CA ALA A 478 13.47 -8.25 -26.45
C ALA A 478 12.22 -9.13 -26.69
N THR A 479 11.04 -8.54 -26.88
CA THR A 479 9.81 -9.32 -27.16
C THR A 479 9.80 -10.01 -28.54
N GLU A 480 10.52 -9.45 -29.53
CA GLU A 480 10.62 -10.00 -30.88
C GLU A 480 11.82 -10.95 -31.07
N LEU A 481 12.61 -11.21 -30.00
CA LEU A 481 13.78 -12.07 -30.04
C LEU A 481 13.44 -13.49 -30.51
N LYS A 482 14.16 -13.95 -31.53
CA LYS A 482 14.14 -15.34 -32.00
C LYS A 482 15.53 -15.92 -31.86
N ARG A 483 15.67 -16.96 -31.03
CA ARG A 483 16.93 -17.72 -30.88
C ARG A 483 17.19 -18.55 -32.13
N ASN A 484 18.34 -18.34 -32.75
CA ASN A 484 18.84 -19.08 -33.88
C ASN A 484 19.79 -20.21 -33.44
N SER A 485 19.96 -21.22 -34.29
CA SER A 485 21.06 -22.16 -34.18
C SER A 485 22.32 -21.52 -34.75
N VAL A 486 23.45 -21.67 -34.05
CA VAL A 486 24.73 -21.03 -34.38
C VAL A 486 25.82 -22.09 -34.47
N ASP A 487 26.58 -22.02 -35.55
CA ASP A 487 27.81 -22.80 -35.73
C ASP A 487 28.89 -22.39 -34.72
N VAL A 488 29.33 -23.37 -33.93
CA VAL A 488 30.45 -23.27 -32.97
C VAL A 488 31.59 -24.18 -33.46
N PRO A 489 32.72 -23.62 -33.93
CA PRO A 489 33.85 -24.41 -34.42
C PRO A 489 34.62 -25.05 -33.26
N ALA A 490 34.82 -26.36 -33.33
CA ALA A 490 35.60 -27.14 -32.38
C ALA A 490 37.11 -27.11 -32.71
N ALA A 491 37.93 -27.42 -31.71
CA ALA A 491 39.40 -27.40 -31.83
C ALA A 491 39.96 -28.47 -32.80
N ASP A 492 39.17 -29.49 -33.14
CA ASP A 492 39.51 -30.52 -34.12
C ASP A 492 39.12 -30.16 -35.57
N GLY A 493 38.52 -28.97 -35.77
CA GLY A 493 38.03 -28.50 -37.07
C GLY A 493 36.63 -28.96 -37.44
N THR A 494 35.92 -29.68 -36.55
CA THR A 494 34.48 -29.93 -36.70
C THR A 494 33.64 -28.73 -36.28
N THR A 495 32.34 -28.74 -36.60
CA THR A 495 31.40 -27.70 -36.18
C THR A 495 30.25 -28.34 -35.42
N ALA A 496 29.95 -27.82 -34.24
CA ALA A 496 28.77 -28.19 -33.46
C ALA A 496 27.72 -27.07 -33.50
N GLN A 497 26.45 -27.41 -33.29
CA GLN A 497 25.35 -26.45 -33.23
C GLN A 497 25.06 -26.08 -31.76
N ALA A 498 25.01 -24.80 -31.45
CA ALA A 498 24.46 -24.27 -30.20
C ALA A 498 23.22 -23.42 -30.49
N THR A 499 22.21 -23.48 -29.63
CA THR A 499 21.15 -22.45 -29.64
C THR A 499 21.71 -21.19 -29.00
N GLU A 500 21.57 -20.04 -29.64
CA GLU A 500 22.03 -18.77 -29.06
C GLU A 500 21.21 -18.40 -27.81
N ARG A 501 21.92 -17.93 -26.78
CA ARG A 501 21.38 -17.40 -25.53
C ARG A 501 21.77 -15.94 -25.42
N CYS A 502 20.82 -15.06 -25.12
CA CYS A 502 20.98 -13.63 -25.36
C CYS A 502 20.61 -12.80 -24.13
N TRP A 503 21.61 -12.28 -23.42
CA TRP A 503 21.38 -11.24 -22.42
C TRP A 503 20.89 -9.97 -23.12
N PHE A 504 19.63 -9.59 -22.91
CA PHE A 504 19.08 -8.29 -23.31
C PHE A 504 19.11 -7.36 -22.11
N ILE A 505 19.87 -6.26 -22.18
CA ILE A 505 20.03 -5.30 -21.09
C ILE A 505 19.60 -3.90 -21.57
N ASN A 506 18.57 -3.35 -20.93
CA ASN A 506 17.94 -2.09 -21.27
C ASN A 506 18.15 -1.11 -20.10
N TYR A 507 19.14 -0.21 -20.22
CA TYR A 507 19.41 0.80 -19.20
C TYR A 507 18.46 1.98 -19.36
N THR A 508 17.66 2.33 -18.35
CA THR A 508 16.76 3.50 -18.41
C THR A 508 17.43 4.82 -18.01
N SER A 509 18.63 4.74 -17.42
CA SER A 509 19.39 5.88 -16.88
C SER A 509 19.78 6.94 -17.92
N CYS A 510 19.97 8.19 -17.46
CA CYS A 510 20.19 9.37 -18.30
C CYS A 510 21.13 10.38 -17.62
N THR A 511 21.93 11.14 -18.40
CA THR A 511 22.93 12.08 -17.86
C THR A 511 22.82 13.54 -18.32
N GLN A 512 21.94 13.90 -19.26
CA GLN A 512 21.79 15.32 -19.65
C GLN A 512 21.07 16.20 -18.60
N ASN A 513 20.39 15.57 -17.65
CA ASN A 513 19.78 16.20 -16.48
C ASN A 513 20.21 15.42 -15.23
N ASN A 514 19.94 16.00 -14.06
CA ASN A 514 19.87 15.28 -12.78
C ASN A 514 19.17 13.90 -12.94
N PRO A 515 19.79 12.78 -12.49
CA PRO A 515 19.28 11.43 -12.75
C PRO A 515 17.84 11.22 -12.26
N PHE A 516 17.53 11.67 -11.04
CA PHE A 516 16.21 11.59 -10.43
C PHE A 516 15.10 12.23 -11.31
N THR A 517 15.38 13.40 -11.90
CA THR A 517 14.44 14.09 -12.80
C THR A 517 14.22 13.33 -14.10
N ALA A 518 15.22 12.59 -14.58
CA ALA A 518 15.10 11.77 -15.78
C ALA A 518 14.37 10.45 -15.50
N ALA A 519 14.74 9.74 -14.42
CA ALA A 519 14.07 8.54 -13.93
C ALA A 519 12.55 8.75 -13.82
N ARG A 520 12.13 9.84 -13.17
CA ARG A 520 10.73 10.27 -13.07
C ARG A 520 9.99 10.32 -14.42
N VAL A 521 10.65 10.60 -15.54
CA VAL A 521 10.04 10.60 -16.88
C VAL A 521 10.05 9.21 -17.51
N VAL A 522 11.14 8.46 -17.39
CA VAL A 522 11.31 7.16 -18.05
C VAL A 522 10.55 6.05 -17.33
N ASP A 523 10.54 6.05 -16.00
CA ASP A 523 9.82 5.06 -15.20
C ASP A 523 8.31 5.32 -15.25
N GLU A 524 7.90 6.59 -15.32
CA GLU A 524 6.50 6.97 -15.62
C GLU A 524 6.05 6.46 -16.99
N HIS A 525 6.94 6.48 -17.98
CA HIS A 525 6.68 5.92 -19.29
C HIS A 525 6.61 4.39 -19.25
N LEU A 526 7.56 3.73 -18.57
CA LEU A 526 7.52 2.29 -18.34
C LEU A 526 6.19 1.87 -17.71
N TYR A 527 5.76 2.50 -16.62
CA TYR A 527 4.49 2.25 -15.97
C TYR A 527 3.25 2.39 -16.86
N LYS A 528 3.34 3.16 -17.95
CA LYS A 528 2.25 3.35 -18.93
C LYS A 528 2.41 2.50 -20.19
N SER A 529 3.55 1.85 -20.36
CA SER A 529 3.87 1.04 -21.53
C SER A 529 3.02 -0.24 -21.57
N SER A 530 2.60 -0.66 -22.76
CA SER A 530 1.81 -1.90 -22.95
C SER A 530 2.58 -3.17 -22.56
N TYR A 531 3.90 -3.09 -22.40
CA TYR A 531 4.73 -4.19 -21.91
C TYR A 531 4.73 -4.31 -20.38
N ILE A 532 4.34 -3.27 -19.63
CA ILE A 532 4.34 -3.25 -18.15
C ILE A 532 2.91 -3.21 -17.60
N ASN A 533 2.04 -2.40 -18.21
CA ASN A 533 0.68 -2.15 -17.77
C ASN A 533 -0.36 -2.60 -18.80
N ASN A 534 -1.25 -3.49 -18.34
CA ASN A 534 -2.34 -4.04 -19.12
C ASN A 534 -3.51 -3.05 -19.12
N THR A 535 -3.59 -2.21 -20.15
CA THR A 535 -4.65 -1.20 -20.32
C THR A 535 -6.07 -1.77 -20.56
N GLY A 536 -6.26 -3.09 -20.48
CA GLY A 536 -7.53 -3.78 -20.71
C GLY A 536 -7.84 -4.03 -22.20
N VAL A 537 -7.14 -3.34 -23.11
CA VAL A 537 -7.23 -3.57 -24.57
C VAL A 537 -6.60 -4.92 -24.92
N GLU A 538 -7.31 -5.72 -25.72
CA GLU A 538 -6.97 -7.11 -26.02
C GLU A 538 -5.53 -7.32 -26.54
N GLY A 539 -5.02 -6.40 -27.38
CA GLY A 539 -3.63 -6.43 -27.83
C GLY A 539 -2.58 -6.16 -26.74
N THR A 540 -2.90 -5.34 -25.72
CA THR A 540 -1.96 -5.04 -24.62
C THR A 540 -1.87 -6.17 -23.58
N LYS A 541 -2.87 -7.06 -23.53
CA LYS A 541 -2.85 -8.27 -22.69
C LYS A 541 -1.75 -9.25 -23.10
N GLU A 542 -1.50 -9.37 -24.41
CA GLU A 542 -0.44 -10.22 -24.95
C GLU A 542 0.94 -9.65 -24.61
N ASP A 543 1.16 -8.35 -24.84
CA ASP A 543 2.44 -7.66 -24.61
C ASP A 543 2.92 -7.70 -23.15
N CYS A 544 2.02 -7.52 -22.18
CA CYS A 544 2.34 -7.61 -20.75
C CYS A 544 2.91 -8.98 -20.31
N SER A 545 2.63 -10.03 -21.08
CA SER A 545 3.11 -11.40 -20.80
C SER A 545 4.44 -11.73 -21.49
N LYS A 546 4.96 -10.84 -22.35
CA LYS A 546 6.18 -11.08 -23.13
C LYS A 546 7.44 -10.81 -22.30
N HIS A 547 8.48 -11.57 -22.59
CA HIS A 547 9.82 -11.37 -22.07
C HIS A 547 10.38 -10.01 -22.55
N ILE A 548 10.95 -9.22 -21.63
CA ILE A 548 11.49 -7.88 -21.89
C ILE A 548 12.98 -7.71 -21.49
N GLY A 549 13.66 -8.79 -21.12
CA GLY A 549 15.06 -8.78 -20.70
C GLY A 549 15.29 -8.18 -19.31
N ILE A 550 16.53 -7.75 -19.07
CA ILE A 550 16.94 -6.99 -17.89
C ILE A 550 16.59 -5.52 -18.11
N ILE A 551 15.84 -4.94 -17.18
CA ILE A 551 15.57 -3.49 -17.13
C ILE A 551 16.42 -2.91 -16.00
N ALA A 552 17.47 -2.18 -16.34
CA ALA A 552 18.40 -1.58 -15.38
C ALA A 552 18.05 -0.09 -15.17
N SER A 553 17.45 0.24 -14.03
CA SER A 553 16.84 1.55 -13.81
C SER A 553 17.48 2.35 -12.67
N ASP A 554 17.38 3.68 -12.81
CA ASP A 554 17.56 4.62 -11.70
C ASP A 554 16.25 4.65 -10.90
N PHE A 555 16.31 4.86 -9.58
CA PHE A 555 15.16 5.08 -8.68
C PHE A 555 13.98 4.09 -8.79
N VAL A 556 14.25 2.83 -9.15
CA VAL A 556 13.27 1.74 -9.14
C VAL A 556 12.60 1.59 -7.76
N ASP A 557 11.39 1.06 -7.73
CA ASP A 557 10.65 0.72 -6.52
C ASP A 557 10.06 -0.70 -6.60
N ALA A 558 9.50 -1.20 -5.50
CA ALA A 558 8.92 -2.55 -5.46
C ALA A 558 7.77 -2.77 -6.45
N ALA A 559 7.06 -1.70 -6.85
CA ALA A 559 5.93 -1.80 -7.77
C ALA A 559 6.39 -1.96 -9.23
N LEU A 560 7.44 -1.25 -9.66
CA LEU A 560 8.05 -1.43 -10.97
C LEU A 560 8.80 -2.77 -11.02
N ALA A 561 9.55 -3.11 -9.97
CA ALA A 561 10.23 -4.40 -9.85
C ALA A 561 9.25 -5.58 -9.96
N ARG A 562 8.14 -5.55 -9.21
CA ARG A 562 7.03 -6.52 -9.31
C ARG A 562 6.47 -6.60 -10.73
N SER A 563 6.25 -5.45 -11.37
CA SER A 563 5.70 -5.41 -12.73
C SER A 563 6.64 -6.00 -13.77
N ILE A 564 7.95 -6.01 -13.52
CA ILE A 564 8.94 -6.71 -14.34
C ILE A 564 8.95 -8.21 -14.02
N TYR A 565 9.16 -8.61 -12.76
CA TYR A 565 9.40 -10.04 -12.43
C TYR A 565 8.15 -10.93 -12.52
N GLN A 566 6.94 -10.40 -12.29
CA GLN A 566 5.71 -11.23 -12.22
C GLN A 566 5.36 -11.94 -13.54
N ARG A 567 5.90 -11.49 -14.68
CA ARG A 567 5.69 -12.13 -15.99
C ARG A 567 6.46 -13.45 -16.16
N ASN A 568 7.39 -13.76 -15.27
CA ASN A 568 8.18 -14.99 -15.33
C ASN A 568 7.38 -16.23 -14.88
N TYR A 569 6.24 -16.01 -14.22
CA TYR A 569 5.36 -17.04 -13.66
C TYR A 569 4.62 -17.80 -14.77
N ASN A 570 4.68 -19.13 -14.73
CA ASN A 570 4.32 -20.00 -15.86
C ASN A 570 2.81 -20.24 -16.05
N ASP A 571 1.95 -19.97 -15.07
CA ASP A 571 0.59 -20.49 -15.11
C ASP A 571 -0.46 -19.64 -14.38
N ALA A 572 -1.74 -19.90 -14.68
CA ALA A 572 -2.89 -19.18 -14.12
C ALA A 572 -3.03 -19.30 -12.59
N GLN A 573 -2.26 -20.19 -11.94
CA GLN A 573 -2.18 -20.33 -10.48
C GLN A 573 -1.26 -19.30 -9.81
N HIS A 574 -0.31 -18.71 -10.55
CA HIS A 574 0.59 -17.66 -10.08
C HIS A 574 0.48 -16.37 -10.91
N LYS A 575 -0.39 -16.32 -11.94
CA LYS A 575 -0.87 -15.05 -12.51
C LYS A 575 -1.42 -14.19 -11.38
N GLN A 576 -0.64 -13.17 -11.00
CA GLN A 576 -0.94 -12.20 -9.94
C GLN A 576 -1.64 -12.84 -8.74
N THR A 577 -0.89 -13.25 -7.71
CA THR A 577 -1.39 -13.93 -6.50
C THR A 577 -2.28 -13.05 -5.61
N VAL A 578 -3.25 -12.34 -6.19
CA VAL A 578 -4.43 -11.85 -5.50
C VAL A 578 -5.27 -13.09 -5.21
N SER A 579 -5.04 -13.65 -4.02
CA SER A 579 -5.60 -14.92 -3.58
C SER A 579 -7.13 -14.92 -3.70
N CYS A 580 -7.67 -15.53 -4.75
CA CYS A 580 -9.11 -15.72 -4.88
C CYS A 580 -9.52 -16.96 -4.08
N TYR A 581 -10.29 -16.75 -3.02
CA TYR A 581 -10.86 -17.83 -2.22
C TYR A 581 -12.37 -17.84 -2.43
N LEU A 582 -12.93 -19.04 -2.65
CA LEU A 582 -14.38 -19.23 -2.63
C LEU A 582 -14.92 -18.78 -1.26
N PRO A 583 -16.01 -17.99 -1.21
CA PRO A 583 -16.71 -17.70 0.03
C PRO A 583 -17.06 -19.00 0.76
N THR A 584 -16.95 -19.01 2.09
CA THR A 584 -17.28 -20.21 2.87
C THR A 584 -18.72 -20.22 3.39
N ARG A 585 -19.40 -19.08 3.33
CA ARG A 585 -20.80 -18.86 3.72
C ARG A 585 -21.33 -17.56 3.08
N MET A 586 -22.64 -17.35 3.13
CA MET A 586 -23.29 -16.11 2.71
C MET A 586 -24.37 -15.69 3.69
N ARG A 587 -24.64 -14.38 3.83
CA ARG A 587 -25.52 -13.85 4.89
C ARG A 587 -26.55 -12.87 4.35
N MET A 588 -27.79 -12.96 4.82
CA MET A 588 -28.88 -12.01 4.48
C MET A 588 -29.80 -11.76 5.68
N THR A 589 -30.65 -10.73 5.61
CA THR A 589 -31.81 -10.61 6.50
C THR A 589 -33.04 -11.20 5.84
N TYR A 590 -33.87 -11.91 6.60
CA TYR A 590 -35.13 -12.47 6.10
C TYR A 590 -35.98 -11.43 5.35
N GLY A 591 -36.47 -11.79 4.16
CA GLY A 591 -37.31 -10.92 3.32
C GLY A 591 -36.55 -9.99 2.37
N ASP A 592 -35.22 -9.91 2.47
CA ASP A 592 -34.41 -9.26 1.42
C ASP A 592 -34.29 -10.19 0.21
N SER A 593 -33.90 -9.64 -0.96
CA SER A 593 -33.69 -10.45 -2.15
C SER A 593 -32.48 -11.38 -1.98
N LEU A 594 -32.58 -12.61 -2.49
CA LEU A 594 -31.45 -13.54 -2.51
C LEU A 594 -30.28 -13.03 -3.38
N SER A 595 -30.53 -12.11 -4.33
CA SER A 595 -29.46 -11.38 -5.04
C SER A 595 -28.60 -10.48 -4.16
N ASP A 596 -29.13 -10.07 -3.00
CA ASP A 596 -28.54 -9.03 -2.16
C ASP A 596 -27.81 -9.65 -0.94
N ALA A 597 -27.72 -10.98 -0.92
CA ALA A 597 -27.01 -11.74 0.11
C ALA A 597 -25.50 -11.42 0.10
N SER A 598 -24.98 -11.03 1.26
CA SER A 598 -23.57 -10.69 1.47
C SER A 598 -22.74 -11.97 1.61
N LEU A 599 -21.99 -12.32 0.56
CA LEU A 599 -21.02 -13.41 0.59
C LEU A 599 -19.90 -13.10 1.60
N GLN A 600 -19.57 -14.05 2.48
CA GLN A 600 -18.61 -13.89 3.57
C GLN A 600 -17.33 -14.71 3.31
N ASP A 601 -16.20 -14.19 3.78
CA ASP A 601 -14.87 -14.83 3.76
C ASP A 601 -14.32 -15.20 2.36
N GLY A 602 -15.06 -14.88 1.30
CA GLY A 602 -14.63 -15.03 -0.09
C GLY A 602 -13.81 -13.83 -0.53
N LYS A 603 -12.73 -14.08 -1.27
CA LYS A 603 -11.86 -13.02 -1.79
C LYS A 603 -11.99 -12.89 -3.29
N THR A 604 -12.18 -11.65 -3.73
CA THR A 604 -12.25 -11.27 -5.14
C THR A 604 -11.17 -10.26 -5.49
N VAL A 605 -10.93 -10.08 -6.79
CA VAL A 605 -9.84 -9.27 -7.34
C VAL A 605 -10.42 -8.05 -8.04
N GLY A 606 -9.94 -6.85 -7.70
CA GLY A 606 -10.46 -5.61 -8.28
C GLY A 606 -11.96 -5.42 -8.01
N GLU A 607 -12.72 -5.03 -9.04
CA GLU A 607 -14.19 -4.93 -9.03
C GLU A 607 -14.89 -6.30 -9.22
N GLY A 608 -14.12 -7.38 -9.29
CA GLY A 608 -14.61 -8.75 -9.40
C GLY A 608 -15.51 -9.12 -8.22
N HIS A 609 -16.55 -9.91 -8.51
CA HIS A 609 -17.53 -10.35 -7.51
C HIS A 609 -17.97 -11.79 -7.81
N PHE A 610 -18.16 -12.56 -6.75
CA PHE A 610 -18.93 -13.79 -6.84
C PHE A 610 -20.43 -13.44 -6.97
N ARG A 611 -21.17 -14.21 -7.76
CA ARG A 611 -22.64 -14.12 -7.83
C ARG A 611 -23.28 -15.49 -7.78
N LEU A 612 -24.55 -15.52 -7.40
CA LEU A 612 -25.39 -16.72 -7.48
C LEU A 612 -25.71 -17.09 -8.93
N VAL A 613 -25.71 -18.40 -9.20
CA VAL A 613 -26.11 -18.95 -10.51
C VAL A 613 -27.64 -18.94 -10.68
N ASP A 614 -28.38 -19.09 -9.57
CA ASP A 614 -29.84 -18.92 -9.49
C ASP A 614 -30.20 -18.18 -8.20
N SER A 615 -30.95 -17.08 -8.35
CA SER A 615 -31.39 -16.19 -7.26
C SER A 615 -32.91 -16.10 -7.13
N SER A 616 -33.67 -16.97 -7.81
CA SER A 616 -35.14 -16.89 -7.92
C SER A 616 -35.93 -17.31 -6.69
N ASN A 617 -35.26 -17.80 -5.63
CA ASN A 617 -35.91 -18.38 -4.45
C ASN A 617 -36.11 -17.35 -3.32
N VAL A 618 -37.31 -17.33 -2.74
CA VAL A 618 -37.62 -16.62 -1.48
C VAL A 618 -37.39 -17.57 -0.31
N LEU A 619 -36.58 -17.15 0.67
CA LEU A 619 -36.12 -18.00 1.78
C LEU A 619 -36.62 -17.49 3.14
N ASN A 620 -36.76 -18.41 4.11
CA ASN A 620 -37.09 -18.12 5.51
C ASN A 620 -35.91 -18.49 6.42
N VAL A 621 -35.92 -18.11 7.70
CA VAL A 621 -34.77 -18.33 8.62
C VAL A 621 -34.40 -19.81 8.75
N ALA A 622 -35.38 -20.72 8.65
CA ALA A 622 -35.18 -22.16 8.67
C ALA A 622 -34.43 -22.71 7.43
N ALA A 623 -34.25 -21.91 6.37
CA ALA A 623 -33.40 -22.26 5.23
C ALA A 623 -31.90 -22.01 5.49
N SER A 624 -31.51 -21.47 6.66
CA SER A 624 -30.10 -21.37 7.04
C SER A 624 -29.40 -22.74 6.98
N GLY A 625 -28.16 -22.77 6.48
CA GLY A 625 -27.39 -23.97 6.18
C GLY A 625 -27.61 -24.57 4.78
N HIS A 626 -28.60 -24.12 4.00
CA HIS A 626 -28.76 -24.58 2.60
C HIS A 626 -27.66 -24.02 1.71
N ALA A 627 -27.06 -24.88 0.88
CA ALA A 627 -25.96 -24.52 -0.01
C ALA A 627 -26.44 -24.14 -1.42
N PHE A 628 -25.93 -23.03 -1.94
CA PHE A 628 -26.28 -22.48 -3.26
C PHE A 628 -25.05 -22.44 -4.17
N ALA A 629 -25.27 -22.56 -5.49
CA ALA A 629 -24.19 -22.48 -6.48
C ALA A 629 -23.81 -21.03 -6.77
N ILE A 630 -22.51 -20.74 -6.74
CA ILE A 630 -21.92 -19.44 -7.08
C ILE A 630 -20.86 -19.58 -8.18
N GLU A 631 -20.66 -18.50 -8.93
CA GLU A 631 -19.61 -18.34 -9.93
C GLU A 631 -18.85 -17.04 -9.71
N TYR A 632 -17.54 -17.03 -9.99
CA TYR A 632 -16.74 -15.80 -9.96
C TYR A 632 -16.85 -15.03 -11.28
N VAL A 633 -17.31 -13.78 -11.18
CA VAL A 633 -17.35 -12.82 -12.27
C VAL A 633 -16.20 -11.84 -12.08
N ASP A 634 -15.20 -11.97 -12.95
CA ASP A 634 -14.12 -11.00 -13.03
C ASP A 634 -14.64 -9.70 -13.66
N VAL A 635 -14.21 -8.56 -13.13
CA VAL A 635 -14.57 -7.24 -13.65
C VAL A 635 -13.29 -6.46 -13.89
N ASP A 636 -13.02 -6.18 -15.17
CA ASP A 636 -11.81 -5.46 -15.56
C ASP A 636 -11.89 -3.97 -15.21
N ALA A 637 -10.77 -3.26 -15.34
CA ALA A 637 -10.67 -1.82 -15.07
C ALA A 637 -11.54 -0.93 -16.00
N LEU A 638 -12.28 -1.52 -16.95
CA LEU A 638 -13.24 -0.86 -17.84
C LEU A 638 -14.69 -1.19 -17.48
N GLY A 639 -14.93 -2.05 -16.47
CA GLY A 639 -16.25 -2.48 -16.01
C GLY A 639 -16.84 -3.67 -16.78
N ASN A 640 -16.09 -4.33 -17.66
CA ASN A 640 -16.58 -5.48 -18.41
C ASN A 640 -16.62 -6.73 -17.52
N LYS A 641 -17.75 -7.42 -17.51
CA LYS A 641 -17.98 -8.62 -16.69
C LYS A 641 -17.65 -9.90 -17.46
N THR A 642 -16.68 -10.67 -17.00
CA THR A 642 -16.31 -11.98 -17.56
C THR A 642 -16.58 -13.07 -16.53
N VAL A 643 -17.49 -14.01 -16.82
CA VAL A 643 -17.68 -15.21 -15.99
C VAL A 643 -16.45 -16.09 -16.14
N THR A 644 -15.75 -16.34 -15.04
CA THR A 644 -14.61 -17.26 -15.03
C THR A 644 -15.08 -18.71 -14.84
N GLY A 645 -14.22 -19.69 -15.14
CA GLY A 645 -14.51 -21.10 -14.89
C GLY A 645 -14.52 -21.49 -13.40
N LEU A 646 -14.35 -20.54 -12.47
CA LEU A 646 -14.34 -20.80 -11.03
C LEU A 646 -15.77 -20.82 -10.47
N GLN A 647 -16.22 -22.02 -10.11
CA GLN A 647 -17.53 -22.27 -9.51
C GLN A 647 -17.39 -22.93 -8.14
N GLY A 648 -18.35 -22.70 -7.25
CA GLY A 648 -18.38 -23.27 -5.91
C GLY A 648 -19.80 -23.37 -5.36
N SER A 649 -19.94 -23.92 -4.15
CA SER A 649 -21.22 -23.99 -3.44
C SER A 649 -21.06 -23.51 -2.00
N VAL A 650 -21.96 -22.63 -1.55
CA VAL A 650 -21.83 -21.90 -0.29
C VAL A 650 -23.12 -21.96 0.54
N PRO A 651 -23.05 -22.27 1.84
CA PRO A 651 -24.20 -22.27 2.74
C PRO A 651 -24.66 -20.85 3.09
N ILE A 652 -25.97 -20.65 3.31
CA ILE A 652 -26.55 -19.37 3.72
C ILE A 652 -26.84 -19.29 5.23
N ASP A 653 -26.61 -18.14 5.85
CA ASP A 653 -27.07 -17.74 7.17
C ASP A 653 -28.14 -16.64 7.00
N ILE A 654 -29.35 -16.84 7.53
CA ILE A 654 -30.48 -15.91 7.37
C ILE A 654 -30.84 -15.31 8.72
N ASP A 655 -30.54 -14.03 8.92
CA ASP A 655 -30.88 -13.30 10.15
C ASP A 655 -32.38 -13.01 10.24
N PRO A 656 -32.99 -13.14 11.43
CA PRO A 656 -34.34 -12.66 11.67
C PRO A 656 -34.46 -11.14 11.46
N ARG A 657 -35.47 -10.70 10.70
CA ARG A 657 -35.71 -9.27 10.44
C ARG A 657 -36.11 -8.54 11.72
N ALA A 658 -35.48 -7.39 11.96
CA ALA A 658 -35.81 -6.55 13.10
C ALA A 658 -37.15 -5.82 12.88
N LEU A 659 -38.05 -5.90 13.87
CA LEU A 659 -39.33 -5.19 13.90
C LEU A 659 -39.35 -4.15 15.02
N THR A 660 -39.95 -3.00 14.74
CA THR A 660 -40.22 -1.97 15.75
C THR A 660 -41.73 -1.87 15.97
N PRO A 661 -42.23 -2.07 17.20
CA PRO A 661 -43.66 -1.95 17.48
C PRO A 661 -44.06 -0.47 17.61
N HIS A 662 -45.13 -0.08 16.91
CA HIS A 662 -45.81 1.21 17.03
C HIS A 662 -47.23 1.00 17.54
N PHE A 663 -47.63 1.72 18.59
CA PHE A 663 -48.90 1.50 19.28
C PHE A 663 -50.00 2.46 18.82
N GLU A 664 -51.17 1.91 18.51
CA GLU A 664 -52.41 2.63 18.21
C GLU A 664 -53.49 2.33 19.27
N GLY A 665 -54.48 3.23 19.38
CA GLY A 665 -55.58 3.08 20.34
C GLY A 665 -55.26 3.49 21.79
N LEU A 666 -54.16 4.24 21.99
CA LEU A 666 -53.73 4.73 23.31
C LEU A 666 -54.61 5.87 23.90
N GLU A 667 -55.56 6.40 23.13
CA GLU A 667 -56.41 7.53 23.50
C GLU A 667 -57.87 7.14 23.79
N GLY A 668 -58.57 7.96 24.59
CA GLY A 668 -60.02 7.81 24.82
C GLY A 668 -60.43 6.62 25.70
N LEU A 669 -59.47 5.96 26.35
CA LEU A 669 -59.65 4.77 27.18
C LEU A 669 -60.34 5.09 28.51
N LYS A 670 -61.31 4.25 28.92
CA LYS A 670 -62.05 4.41 30.18
C LYS A 670 -61.98 3.17 31.07
N ALA A 671 -61.96 3.40 32.38
CA ALA A 671 -62.00 2.35 33.38
C ALA A 671 -63.27 1.51 33.24
N GLY A 672 -63.15 0.18 33.30
CA GLY A 672 -64.25 -0.77 33.09
C GLY A 672 -64.54 -1.12 31.63
N GLU A 673 -63.86 -0.51 30.65
CA GLU A 673 -63.84 -1.01 29.28
C GLU A 673 -62.70 -2.04 29.08
N ASP A 674 -62.79 -2.86 28.03
CA ASP A 674 -61.66 -3.71 27.62
C ASP A 674 -60.58 -2.88 26.92
N VAL A 675 -59.68 -2.33 27.74
CA VAL A 675 -58.51 -1.56 27.30
C VAL A 675 -57.54 -2.43 26.47
N ARG A 676 -57.43 -3.73 26.77
CA ARG A 676 -56.48 -4.63 26.09
C ARG A 676 -56.92 -4.93 24.67
N ALA A 677 -58.23 -5.00 24.41
CA ALA A 677 -58.80 -5.15 23.08
C ALA A 677 -58.77 -3.86 22.23
N LYS A 678 -58.57 -2.68 22.84
CA LYS A 678 -58.51 -1.38 22.13
C LYS A 678 -57.10 -1.00 21.67
N ILE A 679 -56.07 -1.43 22.38
CA ILE A 679 -54.68 -1.10 22.06
C ILE A 679 -54.12 -2.15 21.09
N THR A 680 -53.64 -1.69 19.94
CA THR A 680 -53.03 -2.55 18.90
C THR A 680 -51.58 -2.12 18.67
N ALA A 681 -50.68 -3.07 18.42
CA ALA A 681 -49.35 -2.78 17.93
C ALA A 681 -49.25 -3.10 16.43
N LEU A 682 -48.96 -2.08 15.64
CA LEU A 682 -48.41 -2.23 14.30
C LEU A 682 -46.92 -2.58 14.41
N LEU A 683 -46.39 -3.33 13.45
CA LEU A 683 -44.99 -3.77 13.45
C LEU A 683 -44.29 -3.23 12.21
N ASP A 684 -43.53 -2.15 12.40
CA ASP A 684 -42.73 -1.54 11.34
C ASP A 684 -41.62 -2.49 10.92
N GLY A 685 -41.47 -2.66 9.60
CA GLY A 685 -40.56 -3.63 8.99
C GLY A 685 -41.15 -5.03 8.76
N LYS A 686 -42.40 -5.30 9.15
CA LYS A 686 -43.06 -6.59 8.87
C LYS A 686 -43.42 -6.69 7.39
N LEU A 687 -43.15 -7.84 6.76
CA LEU A 687 -43.59 -8.09 5.38
C LEU A 687 -45.12 -8.18 5.31
N GLU A 688 -45.69 -7.66 4.23
CA GLU A 688 -47.14 -7.48 4.08
C GLU A 688 -47.93 -8.81 4.15
N THR A 689 -47.37 -9.87 3.57
CA THR A 689 -47.96 -11.22 3.52
C THR A 689 -47.83 -12.03 4.81
N ASP A 690 -47.06 -11.56 5.79
CA ASP A 690 -46.64 -12.40 6.91
C ASP A 690 -47.59 -12.37 8.11
N ALA A 691 -47.94 -13.57 8.56
CA ALA A 691 -48.66 -13.82 9.81
C ALA A 691 -47.70 -13.68 11.01
N CYS A 692 -47.43 -12.44 11.40
CA CYS A 692 -46.67 -12.06 12.60
C CYS A 692 -47.37 -10.89 13.32
N THR A 693 -47.52 -10.99 14.64
CA THR A 693 -48.14 -9.99 15.53
C THR A 693 -47.33 -9.83 16.82
N ALA A 694 -47.46 -8.69 17.51
CA ALA A 694 -46.76 -8.44 18.76
C ALA A 694 -47.47 -9.10 19.95
N GLN A 695 -46.73 -9.75 20.83
CA GLN A 695 -47.23 -10.16 22.14
C GLN A 695 -47.15 -8.98 23.10
N LEU A 696 -48.30 -8.44 23.50
CA LEU A 696 -48.34 -7.25 24.35
C LEU A 696 -48.19 -7.60 25.83
N GLU A 697 -47.52 -6.70 26.54
CA GLU A 697 -47.46 -6.66 27.99
C GLU A 697 -47.86 -5.26 28.47
N PHE A 698 -48.73 -5.23 29.47
CA PHE A 698 -49.19 -4.00 30.11
C PHE A 698 -48.55 -3.93 31.51
N VAL A 699 -48.04 -2.75 31.87
CA VAL A 699 -47.34 -2.53 33.13
C VAL A 699 -47.85 -1.25 33.79
N HIS A 700 -47.81 -1.18 35.11
CA HIS A 700 -48.18 0.04 35.84
C HIS A 700 -47.17 1.17 35.59
N ASP A 701 -47.60 2.42 35.70
CA ASP A 701 -46.66 3.54 35.79
C ASP A 701 -45.92 3.53 37.14
N ALA A 702 -44.62 3.79 37.09
CA ALA A 702 -43.74 3.97 38.25
C ALA A 702 -43.03 5.32 38.17
N ASN A 703 -43.77 6.40 38.42
CA ASN A 703 -43.30 7.80 38.39
C ASN A 703 -42.86 8.27 36.99
N GLY A 704 -43.67 7.99 35.97
CA GLY A 704 -43.39 8.37 34.58
C GLY A 704 -42.46 7.41 33.85
N ALA A 705 -42.40 6.14 34.27
CA ALA A 705 -41.63 5.08 33.63
C ALA A 705 -42.34 3.71 33.76
N PRO A 706 -42.05 2.73 32.87
CA PRO A 706 -42.57 1.37 32.97
C PRO A 706 -42.23 0.69 34.31
N GLY A 707 -43.26 0.32 35.07
CA GLY A 707 -43.15 -0.34 36.37
C GLY A 707 -43.36 -1.86 36.31
N THR A 708 -44.04 -2.41 37.33
CA THR A 708 -44.35 -3.85 37.40
C THR A 708 -45.42 -4.26 36.41
N ALA A 709 -45.24 -5.43 35.79
CA ALA A 709 -46.22 -6.01 34.86
C ALA A 709 -47.54 -6.34 35.55
N MET A 710 -48.64 -5.98 34.88
CA MET A 710 -50.00 -6.28 35.32
C MET A 710 -50.32 -7.76 35.12
N ALA A 711 -51.13 -8.33 36.01
CA ALA A 711 -51.58 -9.70 35.87
C ALA A 711 -52.50 -9.88 34.64
N GLU A 712 -52.54 -11.10 34.11
CA GLU A 712 -53.47 -11.48 33.06
C GLU A 712 -54.91 -11.45 33.60
N GLY A 713 -55.81 -10.72 32.94
CA GLY A 713 -57.16 -10.45 33.43
C GLY A 713 -57.30 -9.31 34.45
N GLU A 714 -56.21 -8.65 34.84
CA GLU A 714 -56.28 -7.46 35.71
C GLU A 714 -56.97 -6.28 35.01
N THR A 715 -57.93 -5.65 35.70
CA THR A 715 -58.75 -4.55 35.21
C THR A 715 -58.08 -3.19 35.38
N PHE A 716 -58.14 -2.34 34.35
CA PHE A 716 -57.60 -0.98 34.42
C PHE A 716 -58.52 -0.05 35.20
N ALA A 717 -58.03 0.46 36.34
CA ALA A 717 -58.60 1.61 37.03
C ALA A 717 -58.13 2.93 36.37
N ALA A 718 -58.75 4.06 36.72
CA ALA A 718 -58.33 5.36 36.20
C ALA A 718 -56.90 5.71 36.67
N GLY A 719 -56.02 6.06 35.73
CA GLY A 719 -54.58 6.28 35.97
C GLY A 719 -53.73 6.13 34.71
N THR A 720 -52.41 6.30 34.87
CA THR A 720 -51.42 6.13 33.80
C THR A 720 -50.84 4.72 33.84
N TYR A 721 -50.66 4.12 32.66
CA TYR A 721 -50.08 2.79 32.47
C TYR A 721 -49.13 2.83 31.26
N TRP A 722 -48.37 1.75 31.08
CA TRP A 722 -47.51 1.56 29.91
C TRP A 722 -47.85 0.25 29.21
N VAL A 723 -47.67 0.22 27.89
CA VAL A 723 -47.73 -0.99 27.06
C VAL A 723 -46.41 -1.18 26.35
N ARG A 724 -45.97 -2.44 26.19
CA ARG A 724 -44.77 -2.81 25.42
C ARG A 724 -44.95 -4.16 24.73
N ALA A 725 -44.14 -4.44 23.72
CA ALA A 725 -44.04 -5.76 23.10
C ALA A 725 -43.02 -6.62 23.84
N LYS A 726 -43.45 -7.74 24.41
CA LYS A 726 -42.56 -8.71 25.10
C LYS A 726 -42.10 -9.88 24.22
N GLY A 727 -42.67 -10.00 23.01
CA GLY A 727 -42.40 -11.09 22.09
C GLY A 727 -43.21 -10.95 20.80
N LEU A 728 -43.13 -11.95 19.93
CA LEU A 728 -43.85 -12.03 18.66
C LEU A 728 -44.63 -13.35 18.58
N LEU A 729 -45.76 -13.35 17.88
CA LEU A 729 -46.67 -14.50 17.71
C LEU A 729 -47.06 -14.68 16.25
N GLY A 730 -47.36 -15.93 15.86
CA GLY A 730 -47.77 -16.31 14.50
C GLY A 730 -46.71 -17.15 13.77
N ASP A 731 -47.12 -17.81 12.68
CA ASP A 731 -46.29 -18.81 11.97
C ASP A 731 -44.99 -18.22 11.40
N ALA A 732 -44.99 -16.92 11.08
CA ALA A 732 -43.81 -16.22 10.58
C ALA A 732 -42.91 -15.66 11.70
N ALA A 733 -43.34 -15.68 12.97
CA ALA A 733 -42.65 -14.98 14.07
C ALA A 733 -41.19 -15.41 14.28
N GLN A 734 -40.86 -16.68 14.00
CA GLN A 734 -39.48 -17.21 14.02
C GLN A 734 -38.52 -16.52 13.03
N ASN A 735 -39.05 -15.85 12.00
CA ASN A 735 -38.26 -15.12 11.01
C ASN A 735 -37.99 -13.66 11.41
N TYR A 736 -38.43 -13.24 12.60
CA TYR A 736 -38.35 -11.86 13.08
C TYR A 736 -37.75 -11.77 14.49
N LYS A 737 -37.27 -10.59 14.84
CA LYS A 737 -36.83 -10.22 16.20
C LYS A 737 -37.34 -8.82 16.53
N LEU A 738 -37.62 -8.54 17.80
CA LEU A 738 -37.92 -7.17 18.23
C LEU A 738 -36.63 -6.35 18.29
N ALA A 739 -36.62 -5.18 17.66
CA ALA A 739 -35.52 -4.21 17.74
C ALA A 739 -35.47 -3.52 19.12
N ASN A 740 -36.65 -3.29 19.70
CA ASN A 740 -36.91 -2.79 21.04
C ASN A 740 -38.34 -3.21 21.45
N ASP A 741 -38.73 -2.95 22.70
CA ASP A 741 -40.07 -3.25 23.22
C ASP A 741 -41.11 -2.15 22.93
N GLY A 742 -40.67 -1.01 22.37
CA GLY A 742 -41.48 0.15 21.99
C GLY A 742 -42.32 0.77 23.12
N ALA A 743 -41.87 0.64 24.38
CA ALA A 743 -42.68 0.98 25.55
C ALA A 743 -43.32 2.38 25.46
N ALA A 744 -44.66 2.43 25.49
CA ALA A 744 -45.48 3.63 25.32
C ALA A 744 -46.44 3.84 26.50
N SER A 745 -46.56 5.07 26.98
CA SER A 745 -47.48 5.43 28.06
C SER A 745 -48.87 5.78 27.53
N PHE A 746 -49.91 5.46 28.31
CA PHE A 746 -51.30 5.82 28.02
C PHE A 746 -52.08 6.10 29.29
N THR A 747 -53.20 6.82 29.17
CA THR A 747 -54.04 7.23 30.31
C THR A 747 -55.43 6.62 30.20
N VAL A 748 -55.87 5.99 31.29
CA VAL A 748 -57.24 5.48 31.46
C VAL A 748 -58.03 6.48 32.31
N THR A 749 -59.15 6.95 31.78
CA THR A 749 -60.03 7.93 32.45
C THR A 749 -61.13 7.24 33.26
N ALA A 750 -61.70 7.92 34.27
CA ALA A 750 -62.83 7.37 35.00
C ALA A 750 -64.07 7.24 34.11
N SER A 751 -64.84 6.16 34.27
CA SER A 751 -66.11 5.97 33.55
C SER A 751 -67.13 7.04 33.96
N GLY A 752 -67.29 8.08 33.15
CA GLY A 752 -68.31 9.10 33.38
C GLY A 752 -69.71 8.52 33.25
N ASN A 753 -70.44 8.43 34.37
CA ASN A 753 -71.88 8.17 34.36
C ASN A 753 -72.60 9.34 33.68
N ALA A 754 -73.19 9.10 32.52
CA ALA A 754 -74.16 10.01 31.94
C ALA A 754 -75.48 9.88 32.73
N GLY A 755 -75.83 10.86 33.58
CA GLY A 755 -77.10 10.82 34.32
C GLY A 755 -77.30 11.90 35.39
N ALA A 756 -77.75 13.09 34.98
CA ALA A 756 -78.64 14.02 35.70
C ALA A 756 -78.70 15.33 34.88
N THR A 757 -79.70 15.54 34.01
CA THR A 757 -81.01 16.18 34.33
C THR A 757 -80.92 17.48 35.15
N ASP A 758 -81.09 18.56 34.41
CA ASP A 758 -81.57 19.89 34.81
C ASP A 758 -82.55 19.92 35.99
N THR A 759 -82.35 20.83 36.96
CA THR A 759 -83.41 21.55 37.72
C THR A 759 -82.84 22.56 38.73
N GLY A 760 -83.32 23.81 38.69
CA GLY A 760 -83.72 24.54 39.91
C GLY A 760 -82.77 25.56 40.56
N ASP A 761 -82.82 26.80 40.08
CA ASP A 761 -82.91 28.08 40.83
C ASP A 761 -82.00 28.41 42.05
N GLY A 762 -81.32 29.58 41.98
CA GLY A 762 -80.49 30.11 43.08
C GLY A 762 -80.02 31.58 42.97
N ASN A 763 -80.78 32.45 42.30
CA ASN A 763 -80.73 33.94 42.24
C ASN A 763 -79.56 34.73 42.89
N GLY A 764 -78.90 35.63 42.12
CA GLY A 764 -77.76 36.43 42.62
C GLY A 764 -77.36 37.75 41.88
N ASN A 765 -78.28 38.41 41.15
CA ASN A 765 -78.29 39.85 40.75
C ASN A 765 -76.98 40.62 40.40
N GLY A 766 -76.85 41.19 39.17
CA GLY A 766 -75.77 42.16 38.87
C GLY A 766 -75.62 42.74 37.44
N THR A 767 -76.57 43.59 37.00
CA THR A 767 -76.41 44.67 35.97
C THR A 767 -75.86 44.39 34.54
N ASN A 768 -76.78 44.36 33.56
CA ASN A 768 -76.90 45.22 32.34
C ASN A 768 -75.73 46.16 31.92
N ALA A 769 -75.53 46.51 30.62
CA ALA A 769 -76.09 46.04 29.35
C ALA A 769 -75.42 46.73 28.12
N GLY A 770 -75.46 46.08 26.94
CA GLY A 770 -75.38 46.68 25.59
C GLY A 770 -73.98 47.11 25.07
N GLY A 771 -73.68 47.08 23.76
CA GLY A 771 -74.44 46.58 22.60
C GLY A 771 -74.03 47.24 21.27
N ALA A 772 -74.22 46.55 20.13
CA ALA A 772 -74.13 47.00 18.72
C ALA A 772 -72.78 47.59 18.22
N ASP A 773 -72.01 46.96 17.32
CA ASP A 773 -72.28 46.54 15.91
C ASP A 773 -72.32 47.68 14.85
N LYS A 774 -71.54 47.47 13.76
CA LYS A 774 -71.55 48.05 12.38
C LYS A 774 -70.61 49.21 11.94
N ASN A 775 -69.85 48.89 10.88
CA ASN A 775 -69.52 49.63 9.63
C ASN A 775 -68.84 51.03 9.75
N ASP A 776 -68.07 51.56 8.78
CA ASP A 776 -68.07 51.39 7.32
C ASP A 776 -66.79 51.99 6.65
N LYS A 777 -66.58 51.74 5.33
CA LYS A 777 -65.79 52.53 4.33
C LYS A 777 -64.25 52.68 4.41
N GLY A 778 -63.63 52.70 3.20
CA GLY A 778 -62.55 53.66 2.89
C GLY A 778 -61.49 53.24 1.86
N ASN A 779 -61.60 53.68 0.60
CA ASN A 779 -60.72 53.27 -0.53
C ASN A 779 -59.60 54.29 -0.86
N LYS A 780 -58.38 53.81 -1.18
CA LYS A 780 -57.34 54.36 -2.12
C LYS A 780 -56.68 55.78 -1.96
N ARG A 781 -55.33 55.72 -1.89
CA ARG A 781 -54.27 56.44 -2.69
C ARG A 781 -53.62 57.79 -2.24
N LYS A 782 -52.27 57.81 -2.42
CA LYS A 782 -51.29 58.92 -2.71
C LYS A 782 -50.80 59.89 -1.59
N GLY A 783 -49.64 59.57 -0.98
CA GLY A 783 -48.29 60.12 -1.29
C GLY A 783 -47.86 61.58 -0.95
N SER A 784 -46.64 61.75 -0.37
CA SER A 784 -45.58 62.74 -0.73
C SER A 784 -44.55 62.98 0.41
N GLY A 785 -43.31 63.43 0.09
CA GLY A 785 -42.37 64.07 1.03
C GLY A 785 -40.99 63.41 1.29
N GLU A 786 -39.96 63.82 0.51
CA GLU A 786 -38.64 64.41 0.91
C GLU A 786 -37.80 63.86 2.12
N LYS A 787 -36.45 63.90 2.18
CA LYS A 787 -35.34 64.46 1.34
C LYS A 787 -33.93 63.96 1.79
N LEU A 788 -32.92 64.09 0.90
CA LEU A 788 -31.43 64.19 1.11
C LEU A 788 -30.68 62.96 1.71
N ALA A 789 -29.80 62.25 0.98
CA ALA A 789 -28.41 62.58 0.50
C ALA A 789 -27.35 62.43 1.63
N GLY A 790 -26.13 61.90 1.45
CA GLY A 790 -25.27 61.44 0.33
C GLY A 790 -23.81 61.54 0.88
N THR A 791 -22.75 60.78 0.56
CA THR A 791 -22.18 60.14 -0.65
C THR A 791 -21.15 59.09 -0.18
N GLY A 792 -20.60 58.13 -0.93
CA GLY A 792 -20.71 57.77 -2.34
C GLY A 792 -19.53 56.84 -2.71
N ASP A 793 -19.86 55.70 -3.31
CA ASP A 793 -19.39 55.14 -4.59
C ASP A 793 -17.86 55.07 -4.94
N GLY A 794 -17.39 54.04 -5.65
CA GLY A 794 -18.17 52.91 -6.17
C GLY A 794 -17.37 51.90 -7.01
N SER A 795 -18.07 50.89 -7.49
CA SER A 795 -17.60 49.82 -8.38
C SER A 795 -17.63 50.21 -9.86
N GLY A 796 -16.74 49.66 -10.69
CA GLY A 796 -16.81 49.77 -12.15
C GLY A 796 -16.14 48.62 -12.89
N ILE A 797 -16.94 47.80 -13.58
CA ILE A 797 -16.50 46.74 -14.50
C ILE A 797 -16.56 47.27 -15.95
N ALA A 798 -15.54 47.02 -16.79
CA ALA A 798 -15.70 46.50 -18.16
C ALA A 798 -14.40 46.48 -19.01
N ALA A 799 -14.12 45.31 -19.59
CA ALA A 799 -13.63 45.00 -20.95
C ALA A 799 -12.60 45.89 -21.70
N GLY A 800 -11.58 45.24 -22.29
CA GLY A 800 -10.77 45.76 -23.40
C GLY A 800 -9.68 44.80 -23.87
N LEU A 801 -9.68 44.40 -25.16
CA LEU A 801 -8.62 43.60 -25.79
C LEU A 801 -7.43 44.48 -26.23
N ALA A 802 -6.21 43.91 -26.28
CA ALA A 802 -5.42 43.73 -27.52
C ALA A 802 -3.87 43.83 -27.38
N ALA A 803 -3.21 42.75 -27.80
CA ALA A 803 -2.01 42.67 -28.67
C ALA A 803 -0.70 43.49 -28.45
N ALA A 804 0.42 42.73 -28.48
CA ALA A 804 1.77 43.09 -28.96
C ALA A 804 2.58 44.15 -28.16
N ALA A 805 3.90 44.06 -27.98
CA ALA A 805 4.92 43.61 -28.94
C ALA A 805 6.25 43.18 -28.25
N VAL A 806 7.17 42.65 -29.07
CA VAL A 806 8.53 42.21 -28.71
C VAL A 806 9.52 43.39 -28.71
N ALA A 807 10.46 43.45 -27.75
CA ALA A 807 11.77 44.10 -27.96
C ALA A 807 12.86 43.54 -27.01
N THR A 808 13.96 43.10 -27.62
CA THR A 808 15.23 42.65 -27.02
C THR A 808 16.11 43.77 -26.46
N THR A 809 17.20 43.37 -25.77
CA THR A 809 18.53 44.01 -25.56
C THR A 809 18.86 44.41 -24.11
N VAL A 810 20.10 44.41 -23.60
CA VAL A 810 21.41 43.81 -23.98
C VAL A 810 22.26 43.73 -22.67
N ALA A 811 23.36 42.96 -22.68
CA ALA A 811 24.28 42.80 -21.55
C ALA A 811 24.86 44.10 -20.94
N GLY A 812 25.25 44.03 -19.66
CA GLY A 812 26.02 45.05 -18.97
C GLY A 812 26.73 44.46 -17.73
N ALA A 813 27.99 44.05 -17.89
CA ALA A 813 28.85 43.69 -16.76
C ALA A 813 29.47 44.94 -16.14
N ALA A 814 29.58 44.98 -14.81
CA ALA A 814 30.37 45.98 -14.09
C ALA A 814 31.07 45.34 -12.89
N MET A 815 32.40 45.28 -12.94
CA MET A 815 33.23 45.08 -11.75
C MET A 815 33.14 46.31 -10.84
N LEU A 816 33.13 46.08 -9.52
CA LEU A 816 33.71 47.00 -8.56
C LEU A 816 34.53 46.20 -7.55
N ALA A 817 35.82 46.49 -7.50
CA ALA A 817 36.72 46.08 -6.42
C ALA A 817 37.01 47.31 -5.55
N ASN A 818 37.22 47.08 -4.25
CA ASN A 818 38.04 47.96 -3.41
C ASN A 818 38.45 47.23 -2.12
N ASP A 819 39.60 46.57 -2.23
CA ASP A 819 40.71 46.36 -1.30
C ASP A 819 40.65 46.77 0.19
N ARG A 820 41.56 46.09 0.92
CA ARG A 820 42.23 46.39 2.20
C ARG A 820 41.63 45.70 3.44
N GLU A 821 42.42 45.08 4.32
CA GLU A 821 43.89 44.83 4.33
C GLU A 821 44.22 43.68 5.32
N ASN A 822 45.22 42.85 4.98
CA ASN A 822 46.27 42.24 5.84
C ASN A 822 45.91 41.45 7.13
N ALA A 823 46.59 40.36 7.52
CA ALA A 823 47.71 39.59 6.92
C ALA A 823 47.84 38.21 7.64
N GLU A 824 48.60 37.29 7.02
CA GLU A 824 49.59 36.32 7.60
C GLU A 824 49.23 35.53 8.90
N ASP A 825 49.57 34.25 9.09
CA ASP A 825 50.43 33.33 8.30
C ASP A 825 50.18 31.85 8.69
N ASP A 826 50.79 30.95 7.92
CA ASP A 826 51.28 29.60 8.24
C ASP A 826 50.37 28.44 8.78
N SER A 827 50.63 27.32 8.11
CA SER A 827 50.33 25.90 8.35
C SER A 827 50.34 25.32 9.77
N GLU A 828 49.40 24.38 10.00
CA GLU A 828 49.71 22.95 10.30
C GLU A 828 48.59 22.03 9.80
#